data_AF-W4UWS3-F1
#
_entry.id   AF-W4UWS3-F1
#
_cell.length_a   1.000
_cell.length_b   1.000
_cell.length_c   1.000
_cell.angle_alpha   90.00
_cell.angle_beta   90.00
_cell.angle_gamma   90.00
#
_symmetry.space_group_name_H-M   'P 1'
#
loop_
_entity.id
_entity.type
_entity.pdbx_description
1 polymer ?
#
loop_
_entity_poly.entity_id
_entity_poly.type
_entity_poly.pdbx_seq_one_letter_code
_entity_poly.pdbx_strand_id
1 'polypeptide(L)'
;MPLVIIDDVIQVDAQGQPTLSTLNILNPVDVESISVLRDASAAIYGSRAAQGAIIVKTKRGHSGPPRISYSGKYGVMDAVSHAKQMNAHEYGVFANSFLLASERVKTGDSGYMNKLFSDNELEEMKGLDYNWLDKAWKAAFTQSHSVNVSGGSEKATYYAGVSYYKQGANLGNQDYSKWSYRTGIDITLTSDLKFSASLSGNTSQKETSFTKVANVNDGSYGSKVNGVVDYGYLAHMPRYIPWSMDLNGEEVYLSPSLGPHQTTSDINANGKFGAWNYYALLNSGSASINDSNGWDANFSMTYQVPFVQGLSLRGSYAISRSTSDNEQIALPYTLYYNRNMVNVDQHLYGAWQPTDFVKTDITEKSRVSYNDGISKRSQLNFFVNYQRQFGDHYVTGMFSVERGESYGHDKSLLYENPVKDQYNGMYNTAGTLSNNTTNGKNEAGSLSYLGRVTYNYASKYMLEFLFRSDASTKFAPENYWGFFPSLSAAWIMSEERWFKRVKWIDGLKFRMSWGRTGRDNIAPWLWKQTYQMKNDGGYNFGTAQGGTLGSALAANKSPNRSIHWDKVDKFNFGIDARFLRSRLNFGLDIYYDINDELLNQATVNELGTPFFAGGSVADSNFGRIDTYGADVSISWADKVGQVKYNVGVNFSLNGNRVKTWPESVVGYPSDNTISEGSRTKDYMPCWGYKVWRRTSSGDGLLRTSEDIDNYWAYLTEHADAVGGTPNYFGKKKEEMRVGMLAYQDLHGPMEDGVLTEADGR
;
A
#
# COMPACT_ATOMS: atom_id res chain seq x y z
N MET A 1 8.16 4.22 -3.87
CA MET A 1 7.86 3.28 -4.96
C MET A 1 8.93 3.40 -6.06
N PRO A 2 9.29 2.32 -6.78
CA PRO A 2 10.19 2.42 -7.94
C PRO A 2 9.54 3.22 -9.08
N LEU A 3 10.36 3.81 -9.95
CA LEU A 3 9.91 4.50 -11.15
C LEU A 3 9.45 3.51 -12.22
N VAL A 4 8.33 3.75 -12.88
CA VAL A 4 7.92 2.97 -14.06
C VAL A 4 8.13 3.79 -15.32
N ILE A 5 8.69 3.15 -16.35
CA ILE A 5 8.85 3.73 -17.67
C ILE A 5 8.19 2.79 -18.67
N ILE A 6 7.20 3.29 -19.42
CA ILE A 6 6.50 2.52 -20.45
C ILE A 6 6.82 3.17 -21.79
N ASP A 7 7.47 2.45 -22.70
CA ASP A 7 7.86 2.95 -24.03
C ASP A 7 8.60 4.30 -23.99
N ASP A 8 9.57 4.44 -23.08
CA ASP A 8 10.35 5.66 -22.85
C ASP A 8 9.57 6.83 -22.21
N VAL A 9 8.35 6.59 -21.72
CA VAL A 9 7.53 7.59 -21.01
C VAL A 9 7.55 7.33 -19.51
N ILE A 10 8.00 8.33 -18.75
CA ILE A 10 8.07 8.26 -17.29
C ILE A 10 6.65 8.35 -16.69
N GLN A 11 6.31 7.41 -15.82
CA GLN A 11 5.02 7.35 -15.14
C GLN A 11 5.11 8.01 -13.77
N VAL A 12 4.55 9.21 -13.65
CA VAL A 12 4.49 10.01 -12.39
C VAL A 12 3.08 10.51 -12.12
N ASP A 13 2.64 10.61 -10.88
CA ASP A 13 1.33 11.18 -10.51
C ASP A 13 1.22 12.69 -10.79
N ALA A 14 0.09 13.30 -10.40
CA ALA A 14 -0.16 14.72 -10.64
C ALA A 14 0.82 15.64 -9.84
N GLN A 15 1.44 15.11 -8.80
CA GLN A 15 2.45 15.76 -7.95
C GLN A 15 3.88 15.45 -8.42
N GLY A 16 4.04 14.77 -9.56
CA GLY A 16 5.32 14.44 -10.16
C GLY A 16 6.07 13.30 -9.45
N GLN A 17 5.41 12.52 -8.60
CA GLN A 17 6.01 11.37 -7.90
C GLN A 17 5.80 10.06 -8.67
N PRO A 18 6.73 9.08 -8.59
CA PRO A 18 6.58 7.79 -9.27
C PRO A 18 5.22 7.12 -8.99
N THR A 19 4.55 6.60 -10.03
CA THR A 19 3.26 5.88 -9.89
C THR A 19 3.25 4.51 -10.58
N LEU A 20 2.55 3.55 -10.00
CA LEU A 20 2.27 2.23 -10.60
C LEU A 20 0.92 2.18 -11.33
N SER A 21 0.14 3.27 -11.34
CA SER A 21 -1.24 3.28 -11.84
C SER A 21 -1.33 2.72 -13.27
N THR A 22 -0.50 3.22 -14.18
CA THR A 22 -0.49 2.80 -15.59
C THR A 22 0.00 1.36 -15.75
N LEU A 23 0.96 0.92 -14.93
CA LEU A 23 1.49 -0.45 -14.96
C LEU A 23 0.42 -1.48 -14.57
N ASN A 24 -0.32 -1.20 -13.49
CA ASN A 24 -1.39 -2.08 -13.00
C ASN A 24 -2.56 -2.17 -13.99
N ILE A 25 -2.70 -1.17 -14.84
CA ILE A 25 -3.72 -1.10 -15.88
C ILE A 25 -3.28 -1.85 -17.16
N LEU A 26 -1.99 -1.86 -17.49
CA LEU A 26 -1.45 -2.47 -18.70
C LEU A 26 -1.77 -3.96 -18.78
N ASN A 27 -2.26 -4.44 -19.93
CA ASN A 27 -2.52 -5.86 -20.12
C ASN A 27 -1.18 -6.62 -20.25
N PRO A 28 -0.93 -7.69 -19.47
CA PRO A 28 0.25 -8.53 -19.62
C PRO A 28 0.48 -9.07 -21.04
N VAL A 29 -0.57 -9.29 -21.83
CA VAL A 29 -0.46 -9.79 -23.21
C VAL A 29 0.19 -8.77 -24.15
N ASP A 30 0.09 -7.48 -23.84
CA ASP A 30 0.69 -6.38 -24.62
C ASP A 30 2.16 -6.11 -24.24
N VAL A 31 2.64 -6.69 -23.13
CA VAL A 31 4.02 -6.55 -22.66
C VAL A 31 4.95 -7.43 -23.50
N GLU A 32 6.00 -6.83 -24.03
CA GLU A 32 7.09 -7.54 -24.70
C GLU A 32 8.18 -7.91 -23.71
N SER A 33 8.57 -6.97 -22.85
CA SER A 33 9.56 -7.22 -21.80
C SER A 33 9.39 -6.28 -20.61
N ILE A 34 9.84 -6.76 -19.45
CA ILE A 34 9.97 -5.99 -18.22
C ILE A 34 11.43 -6.10 -17.79
N SER A 35 12.10 -4.96 -17.63
CA SER A 35 13.46 -4.87 -17.11
C SER A 35 13.46 -4.09 -15.81
N VAL A 36 14.12 -4.61 -14.78
CA VAL A 36 14.21 -3.95 -13.47
C VAL A 36 15.65 -3.46 -13.26
N LEU A 37 15.83 -2.14 -13.21
CA LEU A 37 17.10 -1.50 -12.90
C LEU A 37 17.21 -1.29 -11.40
N ARG A 38 18.16 -1.99 -10.77
CA ARG A 38 18.40 -1.94 -9.32
C ARG A 38 19.67 -1.18 -8.94
N ASP A 39 20.61 -1.06 -9.88
CA ASP A 39 21.95 -0.52 -9.66
C ASP A 39 22.10 0.93 -10.20
N ALA A 40 23.35 1.36 -10.35
CA ALA A 40 23.73 2.67 -10.88
C ALA A 40 23.21 2.96 -12.30
N SER A 41 22.74 1.96 -13.05
CA SER A 41 22.13 2.16 -14.37
C SER A 41 20.78 2.88 -14.29
N ALA A 42 20.08 2.79 -13.15
CA ALA A 42 18.84 3.51 -12.91
C ALA A 42 19.02 5.04 -12.90
N ALA A 43 20.26 5.52 -12.68
CA ALA A 43 20.59 6.94 -12.63
C ALA A 43 20.27 7.70 -13.93
N ILE A 44 20.12 7.01 -15.08
CA ILE A 44 19.66 7.65 -16.33
C ILE A 44 18.27 8.27 -16.19
N TYR A 45 17.42 7.71 -15.34
CA TYR A 45 16.07 8.21 -15.06
C TYR A 45 16.04 9.20 -13.88
N GLY A 46 17.22 9.57 -13.38
CA GLY A 46 17.43 10.66 -12.44
C GLY A 46 16.89 10.40 -11.07
N SER A 47 16.52 11.48 -10.42
CA SER A 47 16.11 11.51 -9.02
C SER A 47 14.92 10.59 -8.70
N ARG A 48 13.98 10.48 -9.63
CA ARG A 48 12.78 9.65 -9.48
C ARG A 48 13.09 8.14 -9.46
N ALA A 49 14.28 7.73 -9.90
CA ALA A 49 14.73 6.34 -9.93
C ALA A 49 15.70 5.98 -8.77
N ALA A 50 15.80 6.80 -7.73
CA ALA A 50 16.59 6.47 -6.53
C ALA A 50 16.18 5.14 -5.89
N GLN A 51 14.90 4.75 -6.00
CA GLN A 51 14.39 3.45 -5.54
C GLN A 51 14.44 2.35 -6.62
N GLY A 52 15.18 2.57 -7.70
CA GLY A 52 15.20 1.72 -8.88
C GLY A 52 14.13 2.11 -9.91
N ALA A 53 14.21 1.47 -11.08
CA ALA A 53 13.30 1.71 -12.19
C ALA A 53 12.82 0.40 -12.82
N ILE A 54 11.57 0.36 -13.27
CA ILE A 54 10.95 -0.72 -14.02
C ILE A 54 10.69 -0.21 -15.43
N ILE A 55 11.42 -0.73 -16.40
CA ILE A 55 11.25 -0.42 -17.81
C ILE A 55 10.35 -1.49 -18.42
N VAL A 56 9.23 -1.06 -18.97
CA VAL A 56 8.30 -1.88 -19.73
C VAL A 56 8.37 -1.50 -21.19
N LYS A 57 8.64 -2.49 -22.03
CA LYS A 57 8.51 -2.37 -23.48
C LYS A 57 7.28 -3.15 -23.91
N THR A 58 6.48 -2.52 -24.76
CA THR A 58 5.27 -3.12 -25.29
C THR A 58 5.52 -3.68 -26.68
N LYS A 59 4.71 -4.67 -27.07
CA LYS A 59 4.81 -5.30 -28.39
C LYS A 59 4.61 -4.30 -29.52
N ARG A 60 5.43 -4.45 -30.57
CA ARG A 60 5.38 -3.66 -31.81
C ARG A 60 5.07 -4.52 -33.02
N GLY A 61 4.77 -3.85 -34.14
CA GLY A 61 4.58 -4.50 -35.43
C GLY A 61 5.87 -5.11 -35.94
N HIS A 62 5.77 -6.21 -36.68
CA HIS A 62 6.90 -6.88 -37.32
C HIS A 62 6.65 -6.97 -38.82
N SER A 63 7.71 -6.92 -39.62
CA SER A 63 7.59 -7.11 -41.08
C SER A 63 7.18 -8.55 -41.38
N GLY A 64 6.22 -8.72 -42.29
CA GLY A 64 5.66 -10.02 -42.64
C GLY A 64 4.14 -10.01 -42.77
N PRO A 65 3.54 -11.15 -43.15
CA PRO A 65 2.10 -11.27 -43.29
C PRO A 65 1.38 -10.97 -41.96
N PRO A 66 0.14 -10.46 -42.00
CA PRO A 66 -0.62 -10.18 -40.80
C PRO A 66 -0.75 -11.42 -39.92
N ARG A 67 -0.29 -11.32 -38.66
CA ARG A 67 -0.47 -12.32 -37.63
C ARG A 67 -1.56 -11.84 -36.67
N ILE A 68 -2.65 -12.60 -36.63
CA ILE A 68 -3.76 -12.41 -35.69
C ILE A 68 -3.58 -13.44 -34.58
N SER A 69 -3.65 -13.01 -33.32
CA SER A 69 -3.69 -13.93 -32.20
C SER A 69 -4.84 -13.62 -31.25
N TYR A 70 -5.45 -14.69 -30.74
CA TYR A 70 -6.50 -14.63 -29.74
C TYR A 70 -6.05 -15.40 -28.50
N SER A 71 -6.30 -14.83 -27.33
CA SER A 71 -6.09 -15.48 -26.04
C SER A 71 -7.33 -15.31 -25.17
N GLY A 72 -7.89 -16.42 -24.71
CA GLY A 72 -8.97 -16.45 -23.74
C GLY A 72 -8.50 -17.15 -22.46
N LYS A 73 -8.86 -16.60 -21.30
CA LYS A 73 -8.64 -17.23 -19.99
C LYS A 73 -9.91 -17.14 -19.18
N TYR A 74 -10.17 -18.21 -18.44
CA TYR A 74 -11.24 -18.31 -17.46
C TYR A 74 -10.65 -18.81 -16.14
N GLY A 75 -11.11 -18.26 -15.02
CA GLY A 75 -10.62 -18.62 -13.70
C GLY A 75 -11.71 -18.51 -12.66
N VAL A 76 -11.55 -19.29 -11.60
CA VAL A 76 -12.34 -19.20 -10.37
C VAL A 76 -11.37 -18.86 -9.25
N MET A 77 -11.66 -17.79 -8.53
CA MET A 77 -10.86 -17.30 -7.41
C MET A 77 -11.64 -17.53 -6.13
N ASP A 78 -11.03 -18.25 -5.20
CA ASP A 78 -11.64 -18.59 -3.92
C ASP A 78 -10.61 -18.49 -2.79
N ALA A 79 -11.08 -18.43 -1.54
CA ALA A 79 -10.22 -18.47 -0.39
C ALA A 79 -9.58 -19.86 -0.26
N VAL A 80 -8.28 -19.90 0.06
CA VAL A 80 -7.60 -21.16 0.39
C VAL A 80 -8.16 -21.75 1.69
N SER A 81 -8.47 -20.89 2.67
CA SER A 81 -9.09 -21.26 3.94
C SER A 81 -9.56 -20.02 4.69
N HIS A 82 -10.60 -20.17 5.52
CA HIS A 82 -11.01 -19.18 6.52
C HIS A 82 -10.59 -19.60 7.93
N ALA A 83 -10.53 -18.63 8.86
CA ALA A 83 -10.27 -18.92 10.26
C ALA A 83 -11.42 -19.78 10.86
N LYS A 84 -11.05 -20.78 11.67
CA LYS A 84 -12.04 -21.58 12.40
C LYS A 84 -12.72 -20.72 13.48
N GLN A 85 -14.02 -20.88 13.63
CA GLN A 85 -14.85 -20.14 14.57
C GLN A 85 -15.55 -21.11 15.52
N MET A 86 -15.92 -20.61 16.69
CA MET A 86 -16.81 -21.31 17.62
C MET A 86 -18.19 -21.48 16.98
N ASN A 87 -18.81 -22.64 17.17
CA ASN A 87 -20.24 -22.79 16.91
C ASN A 87 -21.08 -22.00 17.95
N ALA A 88 -22.40 -21.94 17.76
CA ALA A 88 -23.28 -21.18 18.65
C ALA A 88 -23.19 -21.65 20.11
N HIS A 89 -23.26 -22.96 20.38
CA HIS A 89 -23.15 -23.51 21.73
C HIS A 89 -21.79 -23.21 22.38
N GLU A 90 -20.68 -23.42 21.66
CA GLU A 90 -19.33 -23.09 22.13
C GLU A 90 -19.19 -21.62 22.47
N TYR A 91 -19.77 -20.73 21.65
CA TYR A 91 -19.81 -19.30 21.93
C TYR A 91 -20.62 -19.00 23.20
N GLY A 92 -21.78 -19.63 23.39
CA GLY A 92 -22.61 -19.45 24.59
C GLY A 92 -21.86 -19.84 25.88
N VAL A 93 -21.23 -21.02 25.86
CA VAL A 93 -20.39 -21.51 26.99
C VAL A 93 -19.22 -20.56 27.24
N PHE A 94 -18.53 -20.13 26.19
CA PHE A 94 -17.44 -19.17 26.28
C PHE A 94 -17.91 -17.82 26.83
N ALA A 95 -19.02 -17.28 26.34
CA ALA A 95 -19.57 -16.00 26.76
C ALA A 95 -19.94 -16.02 28.25
N ASN A 96 -20.64 -17.07 28.71
CA ASN A 96 -20.97 -17.24 30.12
C ASN A 96 -19.70 -17.31 30.98
N SER A 97 -18.75 -18.16 30.59
CA SER A 97 -17.47 -18.32 31.30
C SER A 97 -16.68 -17.01 31.36
N PHE A 98 -16.64 -16.27 30.24
CA PHE A 98 -15.96 -14.99 30.14
C PHE A 98 -16.62 -13.91 31.00
N LEU A 99 -17.97 -13.82 31.00
CA LEU A 99 -18.69 -12.81 31.78
C LEU A 99 -18.52 -13.01 33.28
N LEU A 100 -18.49 -14.27 33.73
CA LEU A 100 -18.20 -14.63 35.11
C LEU A 100 -16.73 -14.38 35.46
N ALA A 101 -15.78 -14.85 34.62
CA ALA A 101 -14.35 -14.70 34.87
C ALA A 101 -13.86 -13.24 34.82
N SER A 102 -14.51 -12.39 34.02
CA SER A 102 -14.23 -10.95 33.93
C SER A 102 -14.97 -10.11 34.97
N GLU A 103 -15.74 -10.75 35.86
CA GLU A 103 -16.58 -10.10 36.89
C GLU A 103 -17.58 -9.06 36.33
N ARG A 104 -17.88 -9.13 35.03
CA ARG A 104 -18.94 -8.33 34.39
C ARG A 104 -20.34 -8.75 34.86
N VAL A 105 -20.45 -10.01 35.32
CA VAL A 105 -21.63 -10.57 35.96
C VAL A 105 -21.18 -11.23 37.26
N LYS A 106 -21.76 -10.82 38.40
CA LYS A 106 -21.43 -11.36 39.72
C LYS A 106 -22.51 -12.31 40.19
N THR A 107 -22.13 -13.53 40.55
CA THR A 107 -22.99 -14.52 41.18
C THR A 107 -23.38 -14.01 42.57
N GLY A 108 -24.52 -13.32 42.65
CA GLY A 108 -24.97 -12.65 43.88
C GLY A 108 -25.76 -11.37 43.60
N ASP A 109 -25.56 -10.75 42.44
CA ASP A 109 -26.38 -9.60 42.02
C ASP A 109 -27.80 -10.07 41.67
N SER A 110 -28.81 -9.31 42.12
CA SER A 110 -30.19 -9.55 41.71
C SER A 110 -30.30 -9.52 40.17
N GLY A 111 -30.82 -10.61 39.59
CA GLY A 111 -30.97 -10.73 38.14
C GLY A 111 -29.68 -11.05 37.37
N TYR A 112 -28.61 -11.53 38.02
CA TYR A 112 -27.38 -11.93 37.30
C TYR A 112 -27.63 -13.01 36.22
N MET A 113 -28.61 -13.88 36.43
CA MET A 113 -29.06 -14.89 35.46
C MET A 113 -29.64 -14.27 34.17
N ASN A 114 -30.15 -13.03 34.23
CA ASN A 114 -30.60 -12.28 33.06
C ASN A 114 -29.44 -11.79 32.18
N LYS A 115 -28.19 -12.03 32.60
CA LYS A 115 -26.99 -11.59 31.88
C LYS A 115 -26.15 -12.77 31.40
N LEU A 116 -26.69 -13.98 31.47
CA LEU A 116 -26.06 -15.24 31.07
C LEU A 116 -27.05 -16.03 30.21
N PHE A 117 -26.53 -16.80 29.27
CA PHE A 117 -27.35 -17.79 28.58
C PHE A 117 -27.75 -18.89 29.57
N SER A 118 -29.04 -19.23 29.63
CA SER A 118 -29.54 -20.33 30.46
C SER A 118 -29.15 -21.68 29.88
N ASP A 119 -29.29 -22.75 30.67
CA ASP A 119 -29.07 -24.13 30.18
C ASP A 119 -30.01 -24.49 29.01
N ASN A 120 -31.24 -23.96 29.02
CA ASN A 120 -32.20 -24.15 27.93
C ASN A 120 -31.73 -23.44 26.66
N GLU A 121 -31.24 -22.20 26.78
CA GLU A 121 -30.70 -21.44 25.64
C GLU A 121 -29.45 -22.10 25.07
N LEU A 122 -28.55 -22.60 25.94
CA LEU A 122 -27.38 -23.35 25.49
C LEU A 122 -27.78 -24.62 24.72
N GLU A 123 -28.80 -25.34 25.17
CA GLU A 123 -29.32 -26.49 24.43
C GLU A 123 -29.89 -26.09 23.07
N GLU A 124 -30.69 -25.01 23.01
CA GLU A 124 -31.23 -24.46 21.75
C GLU A 124 -30.11 -24.05 20.79
N MET A 125 -29.04 -23.44 21.29
CA MET A 125 -27.89 -23.01 20.49
C MET A 125 -27.18 -24.17 19.79
N LYS A 126 -27.31 -25.42 20.23
CA LYS A 126 -26.75 -26.57 19.49
C LYS A 126 -27.41 -26.76 18.12
N GLY A 127 -28.64 -26.30 17.96
CA GLY A 127 -29.39 -26.31 16.69
C GLY A 127 -29.16 -25.08 15.81
N LEU A 128 -28.41 -24.07 16.27
CA LEU A 128 -28.20 -22.81 15.55
C LEU A 128 -26.82 -22.76 14.88
N ASP A 129 -26.78 -22.44 13.58
CA ASP A 129 -25.53 -22.27 12.83
C ASP A 129 -25.66 -21.20 11.73
N TYR A 130 -25.95 -19.96 12.13
CA TYR A 130 -25.94 -18.81 11.23
C TYR A 130 -24.49 -18.42 10.92
N ASN A 131 -23.89 -19.06 9.91
CA ASN A 131 -22.55 -18.70 9.43
C ASN A 131 -22.62 -17.55 8.41
N TRP A 132 -22.48 -16.32 8.89
CA TRP A 132 -22.56 -15.11 8.07
C TRP A 132 -21.47 -15.04 7.00
N LEU A 133 -20.22 -15.39 7.34
CA LEU A 133 -19.13 -15.37 6.37
C LEU A 133 -19.37 -16.35 5.22
N ASP A 134 -19.76 -17.59 5.54
CA ASP A 134 -20.01 -18.61 4.53
C ASP A 134 -21.18 -18.22 3.60
N LYS A 135 -22.27 -17.65 4.16
CA LYS A 135 -23.38 -17.14 3.35
C LYS A 135 -22.98 -15.94 2.48
N ALA A 136 -22.12 -15.06 2.99
CA ALA A 136 -21.67 -13.86 2.28
C ALA A 136 -20.62 -14.15 1.20
N TRP A 137 -19.77 -15.16 1.44
CA TRP A 137 -18.63 -15.48 0.59
C TRP A 137 -19.04 -16.34 -0.60
N LYS A 138 -18.50 -16.01 -1.78
CA LYS A 138 -18.71 -16.79 -3.01
C LYS A 138 -17.41 -16.89 -3.79
N ALA A 139 -17.19 -18.00 -4.48
CA ALA A 139 -16.08 -18.09 -5.42
C ALA A 139 -16.31 -17.11 -6.59
N ALA A 140 -15.31 -16.28 -6.89
CA ALA A 140 -15.40 -15.23 -7.88
C ALA A 140 -14.95 -15.73 -9.26
N PHE A 141 -15.79 -15.57 -10.27
CA PHE A 141 -15.41 -15.86 -11.65
C PHE A 141 -14.61 -14.70 -12.25
N THR A 142 -13.57 -15.03 -13.01
CA THR A 142 -12.79 -14.08 -13.81
C THR A 142 -12.62 -14.58 -15.23
N GLN A 143 -12.66 -13.65 -16.18
CA GLN A 143 -12.39 -13.91 -17.58
C GLN A 143 -11.56 -12.80 -18.21
N SER A 144 -10.69 -13.18 -19.14
CA SER A 144 -9.93 -12.24 -19.96
C SER A 144 -9.92 -12.69 -21.41
N HIS A 145 -10.20 -11.77 -22.32
CA HIS A 145 -10.15 -11.98 -23.76
C HIS A 145 -9.23 -10.95 -24.37
N SER A 146 -8.29 -11.38 -25.21
CA SER A 146 -7.36 -10.49 -25.91
C SER A 146 -7.29 -10.88 -27.37
N VAL A 147 -7.49 -9.92 -28.25
CA VAL A 147 -7.28 -10.04 -29.69
C VAL A 147 -6.19 -9.05 -30.08
N ASN A 148 -5.18 -9.50 -30.78
CA ASN A 148 -4.16 -8.63 -31.34
C ASN A 148 -3.86 -8.99 -32.79
N VAL A 149 -3.46 -7.97 -33.55
CA VAL A 149 -3.05 -8.03 -34.94
C VAL A 149 -1.72 -7.31 -35.06
N SER A 150 -0.76 -7.95 -35.71
CA SER A 150 0.54 -7.36 -35.99
C SER A 150 1.00 -7.76 -37.39
N GLY A 151 1.70 -6.88 -38.08
CA GLY A 151 2.23 -7.16 -39.41
C GLY A 151 2.78 -5.92 -40.09
N GLY A 152 3.16 -6.05 -41.35
CA GLY A 152 3.60 -4.93 -42.15
C GLY A 152 4.62 -5.28 -43.22
N SER A 153 5.22 -4.24 -43.78
CA SER A 153 6.32 -4.31 -44.74
C SER A 153 7.58 -3.70 -44.14
N GLU A 154 8.68 -3.74 -44.87
CA GLU A 154 9.93 -3.05 -44.48
C GLU A 154 9.78 -1.53 -44.32
N LYS A 155 8.81 -0.92 -45.02
CA LYS A 155 8.55 0.52 -44.94
C LYS A 155 7.60 0.91 -43.81
N ALA A 156 6.68 0.03 -43.43
CA ALA A 156 5.70 0.34 -42.40
C ALA A 156 5.24 -0.94 -41.69
N THR A 157 5.33 -0.94 -40.36
CA THR A 157 4.83 -2.01 -39.49
C THR A 157 3.78 -1.48 -38.53
N TYR A 158 2.79 -2.29 -38.22
CA TYR A 158 1.67 -1.92 -37.35
C TYR A 158 1.39 -2.99 -36.30
N TYR A 159 0.85 -2.54 -35.17
CA TYR A 159 0.31 -3.35 -34.09
C TYR A 159 -1.05 -2.77 -33.68
N ALA A 160 -2.04 -3.62 -33.47
CA ALA A 160 -3.30 -3.24 -32.86
C ALA A 160 -3.77 -4.35 -31.92
N GLY A 161 -4.24 -4.00 -30.73
CA GLY A 161 -4.71 -4.94 -29.73
C GLY A 161 -5.90 -4.38 -28.97
N VAL A 162 -6.87 -5.24 -28.68
CA VAL A 162 -7.99 -4.94 -27.78
C VAL A 162 -8.14 -6.09 -26.80
N SER A 163 -8.49 -5.75 -25.56
CA SER A 163 -8.69 -6.72 -24.51
C SER A 163 -9.84 -6.34 -23.61
N TYR A 164 -10.56 -7.37 -23.15
CA TYR A 164 -11.62 -7.28 -22.17
C TYR A 164 -11.26 -8.13 -20.95
N TYR A 165 -11.41 -7.56 -19.76
CA TYR A 165 -11.24 -8.24 -18.49
C TYR A 165 -12.49 -8.03 -17.65
N LYS A 166 -13.02 -9.11 -17.06
CA LYS A 166 -14.12 -9.05 -16.09
C LYS A 166 -13.77 -9.89 -14.86
N GLN A 167 -14.11 -9.37 -13.69
CA GLN A 167 -13.87 -10.01 -12.41
C GLN A 167 -15.04 -9.75 -11.46
N GLY A 168 -15.58 -10.83 -10.89
CA GLY A 168 -16.53 -10.76 -9.78
C GLY A 168 -15.86 -10.54 -8.41
N ALA A 169 -16.69 -10.36 -7.38
CA ALA A 169 -16.26 -10.31 -5.98
C ALA A 169 -16.33 -11.68 -5.30
N ASN A 170 -15.47 -11.86 -4.30
CA ASN A 170 -15.69 -12.91 -3.30
C ASN A 170 -16.65 -12.48 -2.19
N LEU A 171 -16.73 -11.19 -1.88
CA LEU A 171 -17.63 -10.61 -0.87
C LEU A 171 -18.44 -9.46 -1.46
N GLY A 172 -19.74 -9.50 -1.21
CA GLY A 172 -20.66 -8.44 -1.61
C GLY A 172 -20.88 -8.42 -3.10
N ASN A 173 -21.38 -7.30 -3.62
CA ASN A 173 -21.49 -7.12 -5.05
C ASN A 173 -20.28 -6.32 -5.52
N GLN A 174 -19.48 -6.93 -6.39
CA GLN A 174 -18.47 -6.22 -7.17
C GLN A 174 -18.56 -6.68 -8.61
N ASP A 175 -18.79 -5.74 -9.51
CA ASP A 175 -18.59 -5.95 -10.93
C ASP A 175 -17.46 -5.03 -11.38
N TYR A 176 -16.31 -5.65 -11.66
CA TYR A 176 -15.20 -4.94 -12.26
C TYR A 176 -15.04 -5.39 -13.70
N SER A 177 -15.12 -4.44 -14.62
CA SER A 177 -14.83 -4.67 -16.02
C SER A 177 -13.85 -3.64 -16.55
N LYS A 178 -12.98 -4.07 -17.45
CA LYS A 178 -11.98 -3.21 -18.08
C LYS A 178 -11.85 -3.56 -19.55
N TRP A 179 -11.94 -2.54 -20.39
CA TRP A 179 -11.48 -2.58 -21.77
C TRP A 179 -10.11 -1.93 -21.86
N SER A 180 -9.21 -2.54 -22.60
CA SER A 180 -7.90 -1.97 -22.90
C SER A 180 -7.66 -2.06 -24.38
N TYR A 181 -7.14 -0.99 -24.97
CA TYR A 181 -6.82 -0.94 -26.38
C TYR A 181 -5.42 -0.36 -26.56
N ARG A 182 -4.75 -0.83 -27.62
CA ARG A 182 -3.42 -0.36 -28.00
C ARG A 182 -3.30 -0.39 -29.51
N THR A 183 -2.68 0.64 -30.06
CA THR A 183 -2.27 0.69 -31.45
C THR A 183 -0.89 1.32 -31.56
N GLY A 184 -0.11 0.88 -32.54
CA GLY A 184 1.22 1.38 -32.79
C GLY A 184 1.58 1.24 -34.26
N ILE A 185 2.31 2.21 -34.77
CA ILE A 185 2.83 2.21 -36.14
C ILE A 185 4.27 2.71 -36.13
N ASP A 186 5.11 2.04 -36.90
CA ASP A 186 6.47 2.45 -37.20
C ASP A 186 6.59 2.58 -38.73
N ILE A 187 6.99 3.75 -39.21
CA ILE A 187 7.10 4.09 -40.63
C ILE A 187 8.52 4.56 -40.93
N THR A 188 9.18 3.92 -41.88
CA THR A 188 10.42 4.38 -42.49
C THR A 188 10.05 5.30 -43.66
N LEU A 189 10.01 6.61 -43.42
CA LEU A 189 9.61 7.63 -44.40
C LEU A 189 10.64 7.74 -45.53
N THR A 190 11.93 7.72 -45.17
CA THR A 190 13.08 7.64 -46.07
C THR A 190 14.14 6.70 -45.46
N SER A 191 15.24 6.41 -46.15
CA SER A 191 16.37 5.64 -45.58
C SER A 191 16.89 6.19 -44.25
N ASP A 192 16.74 7.51 -44.07
CA ASP A 192 17.33 8.26 -42.97
C ASP A 192 16.28 8.78 -41.97
N LEU A 193 14.99 8.68 -42.27
CA LEU A 193 13.92 9.25 -41.44
C LEU A 193 12.90 8.19 -41.03
N LYS A 194 12.77 7.98 -39.72
CA LYS A 194 11.83 7.02 -39.12
C LYS A 194 10.85 7.73 -38.19
N PHE A 195 9.58 7.44 -38.37
CA PHE A 195 8.49 7.91 -37.51
C PHE A 195 7.88 6.75 -36.75
N SER A 196 7.63 6.94 -35.46
CA SER A 196 6.91 5.98 -34.61
C SER A 196 5.78 6.69 -33.90
N ALA A 197 4.59 6.10 -33.90
CA ALA A 197 3.48 6.57 -33.08
C ALA A 197 2.81 5.40 -32.37
N SER A 198 2.39 5.62 -31.13
CA SER A 198 1.62 4.65 -30.37
C SER A 198 0.54 5.35 -29.56
N LEU A 199 -0.59 4.68 -29.41
CA LEU A 199 -1.70 5.09 -28.57
C LEU A 199 -2.13 3.87 -27.77
N SER A 200 -2.19 4.00 -26.46
CA SER A 200 -2.80 3.01 -25.57
C SER A 200 -3.84 3.69 -24.70
N GLY A 201 -4.85 2.94 -24.32
CA GLY A 201 -5.84 3.43 -23.38
C GLY A 201 -6.66 2.32 -22.78
N ASN A 202 -7.45 2.71 -21.80
CA ASN A 202 -8.33 1.82 -21.07
C ASN A 202 -9.54 2.58 -20.57
N THR A 203 -10.66 1.87 -20.48
CA THR A 203 -11.82 2.29 -19.72
C THR A 203 -12.17 1.16 -18.77
N SER A 204 -12.42 1.49 -17.51
CA SER A 204 -12.81 0.52 -16.51
C SER A 204 -13.96 1.05 -15.69
N GLN A 205 -14.90 0.16 -15.41
CA GLN A 205 -16.01 0.40 -14.50
C GLN A 205 -15.84 -0.55 -13.32
N LYS A 206 -15.94 -0.02 -12.12
CA LYS A 206 -15.94 -0.78 -10.88
C LYS A 206 -17.15 -0.36 -10.06
N GLU A 207 -18.13 -1.24 -9.97
CA GLU A 207 -19.21 -1.10 -8.99
C GLU A 207 -18.87 -1.98 -7.78
N THR A 208 -19.02 -1.43 -6.59
CA THR A 208 -18.84 -2.15 -5.32
C THR A 208 -19.96 -1.80 -4.35
N SER A 209 -20.38 -2.75 -3.53
CA SER A 209 -21.25 -2.45 -2.39
C SER A 209 -20.59 -1.46 -1.43
N PHE A 210 -21.37 -0.49 -0.92
CA PHE A 210 -20.87 0.52 0.01
C PHE A 210 -21.48 0.34 1.41
N THR A 211 -20.76 -0.32 2.30
CA THR A 211 -21.23 -0.77 3.63
C THR A 211 -20.95 0.23 4.77
N LYS A 212 -20.41 1.41 4.46
CA LYS A 212 -19.94 2.39 5.47
C LYS A 212 -21.02 3.31 6.06
N VAL A 213 -22.29 3.02 5.80
CA VAL A 213 -23.43 3.74 6.40
C VAL A 213 -23.53 3.42 7.89
N ALA A 214 -23.23 2.18 8.29
CA ALA A 214 -23.19 1.79 9.70
C ALA A 214 -22.03 2.51 10.42
N ASN A 215 -22.31 3.14 11.55
CA ASN A 215 -21.31 3.84 12.34
C ASN A 215 -20.52 2.89 13.26
N VAL A 216 -19.90 1.87 12.67
CA VAL A 216 -19.09 0.90 13.41
C VAL A 216 -17.64 1.35 13.45
N ASN A 217 -16.96 1.06 14.57
CA ASN A 217 -15.56 1.41 14.73
C ASN A 217 -14.67 0.49 13.87
N ASP A 218 -14.20 0.99 12.74
CA ASP A 218 -13.25 0.29 11.84
C ASP A 218 -11.96 -0.17 12.57
N GLY A 219 -11.61 0.42 13.72
CA GLY A 219 -10.39 0.12 14.47
C GLY A 219 -10.35 -1.25 15.18
N SER A 220 -11.50 -1.85 15.49
CA SER A 220 -11.59 -3.04 16.36
C SER A 220 -11.00 -4.32 15.75
N TYR A 221 -10.91 -4.40 14.43
CA TYR A 221 -10.31 -5.51 13.69
C TYR A 221 -9.10 -5.06 12.85
N GLY A 222 -8.48 -3.93 13.21
CA GLY A 222 -7.27 -3.42 12.60
C GLY A 222 -7.51 -2.66 11.30
N SER A 223 -8.01 -1.42 11.38
CA SER A 223 -8.03 -0.53 10.22
C SER A 223 -6.69 0.14 10.00
N LYS A 224 -6.02 -0.23 8.90
CA LYS A 224 -5.21 0.73 8.13
C LYS A 224 -5.42 0.69 6.61
N VAL A 225 -6.14 -0.28 6.02
CA VAL A 225 -6.27 -0.34 4.55
C VAL A 225 -7.61 -0.98 4.09
N ASN A 226 -8.38 -0.23 3.29
CA ASN A 226 -9.37 -0.67 2.28
C ASN A 226 -10.24 -1.93 2.56
N GLY A 227 -11.41 -1.77 3.22
CA GLY A 227 -12.53 -2.72 3.09
C GLY A 227 -12.44 -4.05 3.86
N VAL A 228 -11.43 -4.22 4.73
CA VAL A 228 -11.21 -5.46 5.51
C VAL A 228 -12.17 -5.59 6.72
N VAL A 229 -12.89 -4.53 7.04
CA VAL A 229 -13.72 -4.46 8.25
C VAL A 229 -14.95 -5.38 8.17
N ASP A 230 -15.62 -5.48 7.02
CA ASP A 230 -16.78 -6.37 6.87
C ASP A 230 -16.39 -7.84 6.99
N TYR A 231 -15.26 -8.25 6.41
CA TYR A 231 -14.75 -9.62 6.60
C TYR A 231 -14.48 -9.90 8.08
N GLY A 232 -13.90 -8.93 8.81
CA GLY A 232 -13.69 -9.03 10.25
C GLY A 232 -14.99 -9.21 11.04
N TYR A 233 -16.06 -8.50 10.68
CA TYR A 233 -17.37 -8.66 11.34
C TYR A 233 -18.16 -9.89 10.90
N LEU A 234 -17.97 -10.37 9.66
CA LEU A 234 -18.60 -11.59 9.12
C LEU A 234 -17.92 -12.85 9.64
N ALA A 235 -16.57 -12.85 9.67
CA ALA A 235 -15.86 -13.69 10.60
C ALA A 235 -16.27 -13.27 12.03
N HIS A 236 -16.00 -13.92 13.14
CA HIS A 236 -16.38 -13.38 14.48
C HIS A 236 -17.88 -13.11 14.79
N MET A 237 -18.82 -13.04 13.84
CA MET A 237 -20.25 -12.96 14.15
C MET A 237 -20.68 -14.23 14.90
N PRO A 238 -21.25 -14.13 16.11
CA PRO A 238 -21.74 -15.29 16.83
C PRO A 238 -22.81 -16.03 16.03
N ARG A 239 -22.65 -17.35 15.90
CA ARG A 239 -23.48 -18.16 15.00
C ARG A 239 -24.91 -18.42 15.48
N TYR A 240 -25.30 -17.91 16.64
CA TYR A 240 -26.70 -17.92 17.08
C TYR A 240 -27.50 -16.72 16.55
N ILE A 241 -26.83 -15.69 16.02
CA ILE A 241 -27.46 -14.45 15.56
C ILE A 241 -27.89 -14.64 14.10
N PRO A 242 -29.20 -14.58 13.78
CA PRO A 242 -29.67 -14.59 12.40
C PRO A 242 -29.35 -13.27 11.71
N TRP A 243 -29.05 -13.32 10.41
CA TRP A 243 -28.94 -12.11 9.57
C TRP A 243 -30.31 -11.52 9.21
N SER A 244 -31.35 -12.36 9.12
CA SER A 244 -32.73 -12.00 8.82
C SER A 244 -33.69 -13.00 9.48
N MET A 245 -34.96 -12.63 9.60
CA MET A 245 -36.05 -13.53 9.99
C MET A 245 -37.34 -13.16 9.27
N ASP A 246 -38.29 -14.10 9.21
CA ASP A 246 -39.66 -13.81 8.77
C ASP A 246 -40.45 -13.17 9.91
N LEU A 247 -40.95 -11.95 9.69
CA LEU A 247 -41.91 -11.30 10.58
C LEU A 247 -43.22 -11.08 9.79
N ASN A 248 -44.26 -11.82 10.16
CA ASN A 248 -45.59 -11.74 9.53
C ASN A 248 -45.59 -11.96 8.00
N GLY A 249 -44.74 -12.85 7.48
CA GLY A 249 -44.64 -13.15 6.04
C GLY A 249 -43.73 -12.20 5.25
N GLU A 250 -42.98 -11.33 5.92
CA GLU A 250 -41.96 -10.46 5.33
C GLU A 250 -40.57 -10.80 5.91
N GLU A 251 -39.59 -11.05 5.04
CA GLU A 251 -38.19 -11.22 5.47
C GLU A 251 -37.60 -9.85 5.86
N VAL A 252 -37.22 -9.71 7.12
CA VAL A 252 -36.63 -8.48 7.65
C VAL A 252 -35.20 -8.69 8.15
N TYR A 253 -34.38 -7.64 8.09
CA TYR A 253 -33.01 -7.68 8.60
C TYR A 253 -32.94 -7.31 10.08
N LEU A 254 -32.13 -8.05 10.82
CA LEU A 254 -32.04 -7.92 12.27
C LEU A 254 -30.82 -7.11 12.71
N SER A 255 -30.99 -6.34 13.78
CA SER A 255 -29.89 -5.77 14.54
C SER A 255 -29.22 -6.89 15.35
N PRO A 256 -27.88 -7.04 15.27
CA PRO A 256 -27.16 -8.06 16.02
C PRO A 256 -27.05 -7.68 17.52
N SER A 257 -27.44 -8.61 18.38
CA SER A 257 -27.28 -8.51 19.84
C SER A 257 -26.07 -9.34 20.29
N LEU A 258 -25.03 -8.69 20.81
CA LEU A 258 -23.77 -9.32 21.17
C LEU A 258 -23.78 -9.85 22.61
N GLY A 259 -24.36 -11.03 22.78
CA GLY A 259 -24.41 -11.78 24.03
C GLY A 259 -25.48 -11.29 25.03
N PRO A 260 -25.62 -11.99 26.17
CA PRO A 260 -26.78 -11.89 27.05
C PRO A 260 -26.74 -10.68 27.99
N HIS A 261 -25.60 -10.01 28.13
CA HIS A 261 -25.36 -8.94 29.11
C HIS A 261 -25.55 -7.51 28.57
N GLN A 262 -25.87 -7.35 27.28
CA GLN A 262 -25.98 -6.03 26.63
C GLN A 262 -27.43 -5.73 26.24
N THR A 263 -27.93 -4.55 26.62
CA THR A 263 -29.23 -4.05 26.16
C THR A 263 -29.10 -3.46 24.75
N THR A 264 -30.07 -3.74 23.88
CA THR A 264 -30.22 -3.15 22.54
C THR A 264 -30.87 -1.75 22.58
N SER A 265 -30.81 -1.06 23.72
CA SER A 265 -31.75 0.04 24.03
C SER A 265 -31.54 1.34 23.25
N ASP A 266 -30.49 1.48 22.44
CA ASP A 266 -30.35 2.54 21.43
C ASP A 266 -29.38 2.11 20.32
N ILE A 267 -29.91 1.57 19.22
CA ILE A 267 -29.07 1.14 18.09
C ILE A 267 -28.54 2.30 17.25
N ASN A 268 -29.12 3.50 17.39
CA ASN A 268 -28.71 4.75 16.73
C ASN A 268 -27.76 5.62 17.60
N ALA A 269 -27.12 5.02 18.61
CA ALA A 269 -26.09 5.71 19.37
C ALA A 269 -24.71 5.48 18.72
N ASN A 270 -23.90 6.54 18.69
CA ASN A 270 -22.56 6.54 18.11
C ASN A 270 -21.72 5.33 18.57
N GLY A 271 -21.15 4.58 17.61
CA GLY A 271 -20.19 3.50 17.85
C GLY A 271 -20.81 2.15 18.27
N LYS A 272 -22.14 1.97 18.13
CA LYS A 272 -22.82 0.71 18.48
C LYS A 272 -22.83 -0.27 17.30
N PHE A 273 -22.40 -1.50 17.56
CA PHE A 273 -22.46 -2.61 16.59
C PHE A 273 -23.90 -2.97 16.18
N GLY A 274 -24.90 -2.67 17.01
CA GLY A 274 -26.31 -2.95 16.72
C GLY A 274 -26.84 -2.26 15.46
N ALA A 275 -26.20 -1.20 14.97
CA ALA A 275 -26.56 -0.58 13.69
C ALA A 275 -26.09 -1.39 12.47
N TRP A 276 -25.17 -2.36 12.63
CA TRP A 276 -24.56 -3.07 11.50
C TRP A 276 -25.32 -4.34 11.14
N ASN A 277 -25.67 -4.49 9.88
CA ASN A 277 -26.06 -5.75 9.29
C ASN A 277 -25.59 -5.76 7.83
N TYR A 278 -24.68 -6.67 7.51
CA TYR A 278 -24.08 -6.77 6.19
C TYR A 278 -25.12 -6.91 5.06
N TYR A 279 -26.11 -7.77 5.24
CA TYR A 279 -27.11 -8.03 4.19
C TYR A 279 -28.10 -6.87 4.06
N ALA A 280 -28.46 -6.20 5.15
CA ALA A 280 -29.25 -4.97 5.07
C ALA A 280 -28.51 -3.87 4.29
N LEU A 281 -27.21 -3.71 4.53
CA LEU A 281 -26.35 -2.78 3.81
C LEU A 281 -26.25 -3.13 2.32
N LEU A 282 -26.08 -4.41 1.97
CA LEU A 282 -26.09 -4.86 0.58
C LEU A 282 -27.43 -4.58 -0.13
N ASN A 283 -28.55 -4.65 0.59
CA ASN A 283 -29.89 -4.41 0.04
C ASN A 283 -30.35 -2.95 0.11
N SER A 284 -29.59 -2.07 0.77
CA SER A 284 -29.93 -0.64 0.90
C SER A 284 -29.87 0.14 -0.42
N GLY A 285 -29.30 -0.45 -1.48
CA GLY A 285 -28.94 0.27 -2.71
C GLY A 285 -27.67 1.11 -2.58
N SER A 286 -26.97 1.03 -1.45
CA SER A 286 -25.68 1.70 -1.27
C SER A 286 -24.60 1.07 -2.15
N ALA A 287 -23.94 1.89 -2.96
CA ALA A 287 -22.92 1.47 -3.90
C ALA A 287 -21.82 2.52 -4.01
N SER A 288 -20.61 2.08 -4.35
CA SER A 288 -19.54 2.93 -4.84
C SER A 288 -19.28 2.54 -6.29
N ILE A 289 -19.58 3.47 -7.18
CA ILE A 289 -19.45 3.32 -8.63
C ILE A 289 -18.26 4.17 -9.03
N ASN A 290 -17.21 3.52 -9.52
CA ASN A 290 -16.01 4.20 -9.99
C ASN A 290 -15.78 3.88 -11.47
N ASP A 291 -15.98 4.90 -12.29
CA ASP A 291 -15.67 4.88 -13.71
C ASP A 291 -14.33 5.57 -13.94
N SER A 292 -13.45 4.92 -14.68
CA SER A 292 -12.11 5.43 -14.94
C SER A 292 -11.78 5.26 -16.40
N ASN A 293 -11.23 6.30 -17.01
CA ASN A 293 -10.79 6.27 -18.39
C ASN A 293 -9.41 6.92 -18.49
N GLY A 294 -8.51 6.30 -19.24
CA GLY A 294 -7.16 6.80 -19.40
C GLY A 294 -6.61 6.47 -20.76
N TRP A 295 -5.85 7.39 -21.35
CA TRP A 295 -5.11 7.16 -22.58
C TRP A 295 -3.75 7.84 -22.55
N ASP A 296 -2.82 7.25 -23.29
CA ASP A 296 -1.44 7.66 -23.45
C ASP A 296 -1.11 7.60 -24.95
N ALA A 297 -0.64 8.73 -25.51
CA ALA A 297 -0.15 8.81 -26.86
C ALA A 297 1.33 9.19 -26.85
N ASN A 298 2.14 8.48 -27.64
CA ASN A 298 3.57 8.73 -27.77
C ASN A 298 3.96 8.78 -29.24
N PHE A 299 4.61 9.88 -29.63
CA PHE A 299 5.09 10.14 -30.97
C PHE A 299 6.60 10.32 -30.91
N SER A 300 7.33 9.73 -31.86
CA SER A 300 8.76 10.00 -32.00
C SER A 300 9.21 10.02 -33.46
N MET A 301 10.19 10.87 -33.74
CA MET A 301 10.83 11.00 -35.04
C MET A 301 12.32 10.82 -34.85
N THR A 302 12.94 9.95 -35.65
CA THR A 302 14.39 9.71 -35.65
C THR A 302 14.95 10.03 -37.02
N TYR A 303 15.91 10.94 -37.07
CA TYR A 303 16.67 11.29 -38.26
C TYR A 303 18.11 10.78 -38.12
N GLN A 304 18.49 9.82 -38.95
CA GLN A 304 19.86 9.38 -39.12
C GLN A 304 20.58 10.41 -39.99
N VAL A 305 21.68 10.99 -39.53
CA VAL A 305 22.39 12.03 -40.29
C VAL A 305 23.28 11.34 -41.33
N PRO A 306 22.94 11.38 -42.65
CA PRO A 306 23.60 10.53 -43.64
C PRO A 306 25.06 10.92 -43.89
N PHE A 307 25.39 12.20 -43.69
CA PHE A 307 26.73 12.74 -43.88
C PHE A 307 27.64 12.60 -42.65
N VAL A 308 27.13 12.15 -41.50
CA VAL A 308 27.93 11.84 -40.30
C VAL A 308 27.63 10.41 -39.85
N GLN A 309 28.52 9.49 -40.22
CA GLN A 309 28.37 8.08 -39.90
C GLN A 309 28.18 7.87 -38.39
N GLY A 310 27.07 7.24 -38.01
CA GLY A 310 26.75 6.90 -36.63
C GLY A 310 25.94 7.95 -35.86
N LEU A 311 25.76 9.17 -36.38
CA LEU A 311 25.01 10.25 -35.71
C LEU A 311 23.51 10.15 -36.01
N SER A 312 22.67 10.24 -34.98
CA SER A 312 21.22 10.34 -35.12
C SER A 312 20.60 11.35 -34.16
N LEU A 313 19.53 11.99 -34.60
CA LEU A 313 18.72 12.92 -33.83
C LEU A 313 17.35 12.29 -33.60
N ARG A 314 16.84 12.31 -32.37
CA ARG A 314 15.50 11.80 -32.06
C ARG A 314 14.71 12.81 -31.23
N GLY A 315 13.53 13.19 -31.70
CA GLY A 315 12.54 13.91 -30.90
C GLY A 315 11.42 12.97 -30.49
N SER A 316 10.94 13.06 -29.25
CA SER A 316 9.73 12.35 -28.82
C SER A 316 8.82 13.24 -28.00
N TYR A 317 7.52 13.13 -28.21
CA TYR A 317 6.48 13.79 -27.44
C TYR A 317 5.46 12.77 -26.96
N ALA A 318 5.26 12.71 -25.65
CA ALA A 318 4.26 11.88 -25.02
C ALA A 318 3.22 12.77 -24.32
N ILE A 319 1.95 12.38 -24.41
CA ILE A 319 0.85 13.04 -23.73
C ILE A 319 -0.10 11.99 -23.20
N SER A 320 -0.57 12.19 -21.98
CA SER A 320 -1.55 11.31 -21.36
C SER A 320 -2.62 12.08 -20.62
N ARG A 321 -3.80 11.45 -20.54
CA ARG A 321 -4.94 11.98 -19.79
C ARG A 321 -5.65 10.83 -19.11
N SER A 322 -5.92 11.02 -17.83
CA SER A 322 -6.73 10.12 -17.02
C SER A 322 -7.90 10.92 -16.42
N THR A 323 -9.06 10.30 -16.39
CA THR A 323 -10.25 10.78 -15.72
C THR A 323 -10.78 9.68 -14.81
N SER A 324 -11.22 10.06 -13.61
CA SER A 324 -11.95 9.19 -12.69
C SER A 324 -13.22 9.90 -12.27
N ASP A 325 -14.31 9.17 -12.23
CA ASP A 325 -15.59 9.60 -11.68
C ASP A 325 -16.00 8.56 -10.64
N ASN A 326 -16.17 9.00 -9.41
CA ASN A 326 -16.51 8.13 -8.29
C ASN A 326 -17.74 8.67 -7.57
N GLU A 327 -18.85 7.97 -7.76
CA GLU A 327 -20.08 8.14 -7.03
C GLU A 327 -20.09 7.22 -5.81
N GLN A 328 -20.20 7.79 -4.61
CA GLN A 328 -20.44 7.02 -3.40
C GLN A 328 -21.84 7.30 -2.90
N ILE A 329 -22.66 6.27 -2.93
CA ILE A 329 -24.07 6.29 -2.56
C ILE A 329 -24.17 5.50 -1.26
N ALA A 330 -24.50 6.20 -0.18
CA ALA A 330 -24.65 5.66 1.16
C ALA A 330 -26.08 5.97 1.61
N LEU A 331 -26.99 5.01 1.43
CA LEU A 331 -28.42 5.20 1.66
C LEU A 331 -28.85 4.68 3.03
N PRO A 332 -29.90 5.26 3.64
CA PRO A 332 -30.50 4.70 4.84
C PRO A 332 -31.04 3.29 4.61
N TYR A 333 -31.01 2.47 5.65
CA TYR A 333 -31.59 1.12 5.66
C TYR A 333 -32.29 0.84 6.97
N THR A 334 -33.16 -0.17 6.97
CA THR A 334 -33.98 -0.52 8.13
C THR A 334 -33.44 -1.75 8.82
N LEU A 335 -33.43 -1.74 10.17
CA LEU A 335 -33.22 -2.92 11.00
C LEU A 335 -34.37 -3.11 11.99
N TYR A 336 -34.55 -4.36 12.40
CA TYR A 336 -35.47 -4.77 13.45
C TYR A 336 -34.68 -5.27 14.65
N TYR A 337 -35.04 -4.84 15.85
CA TYR A 337 -34.38 -5.23 17.09
C TYR A 337 -35.40 -5.42 18.20
N ASN A 338 -35.07 -6.23 19.21
CA ASN A 338 -35.93 -6.42 20.37
C ASN A 338 -35.23 -5.84 21.61
N ARG A 339 -35.94 -4.96 22.34
CA ARG A 339 -35.43 -4.24 23.53
C ARG A 339 -35.31 -5.12 24.78
N ASN A 340 -36.00 -6.25 24.79
CA ASN A 340 -36.19 -7.09 25.96
C ASN A 340 -35.32 -8.36 25.96
N MET A 341 -34.35 -8.47 25.04
CA MET A 341 -33.39 -9.60 24.94
C MET A 341 -32.36 -9.62 26.09
N VAL A 342 -32.82 -9.43 27.32
CA VAL A 342 -32.04 -9.24 28.55
C VAL A 342 -32.73 -9.88 29.76
N ASN A 343 -33.58 -10.87 29.51
CA ASN A 343 -34.28 -11.65 30.54
C ASN A 343 -33.85 -13.11 30.42
N VAL A 344 -33.88 -13.86 31.53
CA VAL A 344 -33.64 -15.32 31.51
C VAL A 344 -34.51 -15.98 30.44
N ASP A 345 -33.91 -16.88 29.66
CA ASP A 345 -34.58 -17.63 28.58
C ASP A 345 -35.09 -16.76 27.41
N GLN A 346 -34.63 -15.51 27.27
CA GLN A 346 -35.09 -14.62 26.20
C GLN A 346 -33.97 -13.89 25.43
N HIS A 347 -32.73 -14.38 25.46
CA HIS A 347 -31.58 -13.80 24.72
C HIS A 347 -31.49 -14.27 23.26
N LEU A 348 -32.21 -15.33 22.90
CA LEU A 348 -32.24 -15.85 21.53
C LEU A 348 -33.39 -15.23 20.72
N TYR A 349 -33.17 -15.02 19.43
CA TYR A 349 -34.16 -14.40 18.54
C TYR A 349 -35.43 -15.25 18.37
N GLY A 350 -35.32 -16.58 18.48
CA GLY A 350 -36.43 -17.52 18.38
C GLY A 350 -37.43 -17.46 19.55
N ALA A 351 -37.07 -16.83 20.66
CA ALA A 351 -37.91 -16.74 21.86
C ALA A 351 -39.05 -15.70 21.75
N TRP A 352 -39.07 -14.90 20.68
CA TRP A 352 -39.90 -13.69 20.57
C TRP A 352 -40.93 -13.74 19.44
N GLN A 353 -42.06 -13.07 19.64
CA GLN A 353 -43.09 -12.92 18.61
C GLN A 353 -42.80 -11.72 17.71
N PRO A 354 -43.33 -11.67 16.47
CA PRO A 354 -43.12 -10.56 15.57
C PRO A 354 -43.47 -9.17 16.12
N THR A 355 -44.46 -9.09 17.00
CA THR A 355 -44.88 -7.84 17.66
C THR A 355 -43.86 -7.28 18.66
N ASP A 356 -42.89 -8.09 19.09
CA ASP A 356 -41.89 -7.70 20.08
C ASP A 356 -40.69 -6.95 19.44
N PHE A 357 -40.59 -6.98 18.12
CA PHE A 357 -39.52 -6.32 17.38
C PHE A 357 -39.88 -4.87 17.02
N VAL A 358 -38.94 -3.97 17.30
CA VAL A 358 -39.01 -2.54 16.97
C VAL A 358 -38.27 -2.31 15.66
N LYS A 359 -38.94 -1.64 14.72
CA LYS A 359 -38.38 -1.16 13.46
C LYS A 359 -37.63 0.15 13.67
N THR A 360 -36.47 0.32 13.05
CA THR A 360 -35.77 1.62 13.01
C THR A 360 -34.94 1.78 11.73
N ASP A 361 -34.84 3.01 11.26
CA ASP A 361 -34.04 3.38 10.10
C ASP A 361 -32.68 3.93 10.56
N ILE A 362 -31.61 3.37 9.99
CA ILE A 362 -30.23 3.79 10.22
C ILE A 362 -29.89 4.89 9.20
N THR A 363 -29.60 6.10 9.68
CA THR A 363 -29.39 7.30 8.82
C THR A 363 -28.07 8.04 9.07
N GLU A 364 -27.33 7.69 10.14
CA GLU A 364 -26.24 8.53 10.70
C GLU A 364 -25.13 8.94 9.72
N LYS A 365 -24.72 8.04 8.82
CA LYS A 365 -23.69 8.32 7.79
C LYS A 365 -24.25 8.26 6.38
N SER A 366 -25.56 8.35 6.23
CA SER A 366 -26.20 8.39 4.92
C SER A 366 -25.81 9.67 4.17
N ARG A 367 -25.25 9.51 2.99
CA ARG A 367 -24.71 10.58 2.15
C ARG A 367 -24.58 10.13 0.70
N VAL A 368 -24.55 11.09 -0.21
CA VAL A 368 -24.19 10.85 -1.60
C VAL A 368 -23.02 11.78 -1.93
N SER A 369 -21.94 11.25 -2.50
CA SER A 369 -20.82 12.07 -2.95
C SER A 369 -20.47 11.80 -4.40
N TYR A 370 -20.20 12.85 -5.15
CA TYR A 370 -19.73 12.81 -6.53
C TYR A 370 -18.30 13.35 -6.57
N ASN A 371 -17.35 12.52 -6.98
CA ASN A 371 -15.93 12.84 -6.94
C ASN A 371 -15.32 12.68 -8.33
N ASP A 372 -14.98 13.81 -8.95
CA ASP A 372 -14.36 13.85 -10.26
C ASP A 372 -12.87 14.10 -10.11
N GLY A 373 -12.06 13.41 -10.90
CA GLY A 373 -10.62 13.60 -10.99
C GLY A 373 -10.17 13.67 -12.44
N ILE A 374 -9.32 14.63 -12.76
CA ILE A 374 -8.66 14.74 -14.06
C ILE A 374 -7.16 14.88 -13.83
N SER A 375 -6.37 14.02 -14.47
CA SER A 375 -4.92 14.16 -14.57
C SER A 375 -4.51 14.28 -16.03
N LYS A 376 -3.60 15.22 -16.33
CA LYS A 376 -2.97 15.38 -17.64
C LYS A 376 -1.47 15.40 -17.46
N ARG A 377 -0.74 14.77 -18.37
CA ARG A 377 0.73 14.78 -18.37
C ARG A 377 1.25 14.96 -19.78
N SER A 378 2.38 15.63 -19.91
CA SER A 378 3.11 15.74 -21.16
C SER A 378 4.61 15.58 -20.90
N GLN A 379 5.32 14.97 -21.84
CA GLN A 379 6.76 14.81 -21.80
C GLN A 379 7.35 15.05 -23.19
N LEU A 380 8.35 15.91 -23.28
CA LEU A 380 9.12 16.17 -24.48
C LEU A 380 10.57 15.76 -24.24
N ASN A 381 11.11 14.92 -25.12
CA ASN A 381 12.52 14.56 -25.12
C ASN A 381 13.16 14.88 -26.45
N PHE A 382 14.38 15.41 -26.41
CA PHE A 382 15.23 15.57 -27.58
C PHE A 382 16.55 14.86 -27.34
N PHE A 383 16.97 13.98 -28.25
CA PHE A 383 18.19 13.18 -28.16
C PHE A 383 19.12 13.46 -29.34
N VAL A 384 20.40 13.52 -29.03
CA VAL A 384 21.51 13.45 -29.96
C VAL A 384 22.29 12.18 -29.62
N ASN A 385 22.37 11.24 -30.55
CA ASN A 385 23.05 9.96 -30.35
C ASN A 385 24.19 9.82 -31.37
N TYR A 386 25.28 9.22 -30.95
CA TYR A 386 26.40 8.85 -31.80
C TYR A 386 26.81 7.41 -31.49
N GLN A 387 27.00 6.58 -32.51
CA GLN A 387 27.52 5.23 -32.35
C GLN A 387 28.49 4.88 -33.46
N ARG A 388 29.70 4.45 -33.13
CA ARG A 388 30.70 4.11 -34.14
C ARG A 388 31.70 3.06 -33.66
N GLN A 389 32.06 2.17 -34.59
CA GLN A 389 33.16 1.23 -34.45
C GLN A 389 34.42 1.81 -35.12
N PHE A 390 35.55 1.80 -34.41
CA PHE A 390 36.88 2.16 -34.87
C PHE A 390 37.82 0.98 -34.58
N GLY A 391 38.02 0.08 -35.56
CA GLY A 391 38.78 -1.15 -35.30
C GLY A 391 38.12 -1.97 -34.19
N ASP A 392 38.86 -2.22 -33.10
CA ASP A 392 38.36 -2.94 -31.92
C ASP A 392 37.61 -2.04 -30.91
N HIS A 393 37.51 -0.74 -31.18
CA HIS A 393 36.88 0.24 -30.29
C HIS A 393 35.44 0.52 -30.72
N TYR A 394 34.46 0.26 -29.86
CA TYR A 394 33.08 0.67 -30.06
C TYR A 394 32.73 1.79 -29.10
N VAL A 395 32.35 2.96 -29.63
CA VAL A 395 31.98 4.13 -28.83
C VAL A 395 30.52 4.46 -29.10
N THR A 396 29.75 4.65 -28.02
CA THR A 396 28.43 5.26 -28.09
C THR A 396 28.38 6.50 -27.20
N GLY A 397 27.68 7.52 -27.68
CA GLY A 397 27.44 8.76 -26.97
C GLY A 397 25.98 9.18 -27.11
N MET A 398 25.39 9.72 -26.06
CA MET A 398 24.05 10.26 -26.06
C MET A 398 24.02 11.53 -25.21
N PHE A 399 23.34 12.55 -25.70
CA PHE A 399 22.91 13.70 -24.92
C PHE A 399 21.43 13.93 -25.14
N SER A 400 20.69 14.29 -24.09
CA SER A 400 19.29 14.62 -24.24
C SER A 400 18.80 15.64 -23.21
N VAL A 401 17.78 16.38 -23.64
CA VAL A 401 16.99 17.30 -22.83
C VAL A 401 15.60 16.71 -22.68
N GLU A 402 15.11 16.66 -21.44
CA GLU A 402 13.78 16.17 -21.07
C GLU A 402 13.00 17.24 -20.33
N ARG A 403 11.77 17.54 -20.78
CA ARG A 403 10.80 18.39 -20.09
C ARG A 403 9.55 17.58 -19.82
N GLY A 404 9.05 17.62 -18.59
CA GLY A 404 7.81 16.97 -18.20
C GLY A 404 6.90 17.93 -17.44
N GLU A 405 5.59 17.83 -17.64
CA GLU A 405 4.56 18.61 -16.96
C GLU A 405 3.42 17.71 -16.51
N SER A 406 2.84 18.00 -15.35
CA SER A 406 1.67 17.33 -14.81
C SER A 406 0.66 18.33 -14.27
N TYR A 407 -0.61 18.08 -14.56
CA TYR A 407 -1.75 18.85 -14.07
C TYR A 407 -2.75 17.90 -13.43
N GLY A 408 -3.29 18.31 -12.29
CA GLY A 408 -4.37 17.65 -11.57
C GLY A 408 -5.52 18.61 -11.27
N HIS A 409 -6.73 18.09 -11.37
CA HIS A 409 -7.95 18.77 -10.95
C HIS A 409 -8.90 17.76 -10.32
N ASP A 410 -9.32 18.01 -9.09
CA ASP A 410 -10.33 17.22 -8.39
C ASP A 410 -11.54 18.10 -8.02
N LYS A 411 -12.71 17.50 -8.00
CA LYS A 411 -13.97 18.12 -7.55
C LYS A 411 -14.70 17.10 -6.68
N SER A 412 -15.05 17.46 -5.46
CA SER A 412 -15.86 16.64 -4.57
C SER A 412 -17.12 17.38 -4.16
N LEU A 413 -18.28 16.85 -4.56
CA LEU A 413 -19.59 17.33 -4.12
C LEU A 413 -20.14 16.33 -3.11
N LEU A 414 -20.52 16.82 -1.92
CA LEU A 414 -21.09 15.99 -0.87
C LEU A 414 -22.52 16.43 -0.56
N TYR A 415 -23.46 15.50 -0.60
CA TYR A 415 -24.83 15.66 -0.16
C TYR A 415 -25.08 14.81 1.09
N GLU A 416 -25.74 15.39 2.08
CA GLU A 416 -26.07 14.77 3.36
C GLU A 416 -27.57 14.56 3.49
N ASN A 417 -27.96 13.59 4.33
CA ASN A 417 -29.35 13.27 4.63
C ASN A 417 -30.20 12.90 3.38
N PRO A 418 -29.74 11.96 2.52
CA PRO A 418 -30.59 11.41 1.48
C PRO A 418 -31.80 10.73 2.11
N VAL A 419 -32.97 10.88 1.49
CA VAL A 419 -34.21 10.26 1.98
C VAL A 419 -34.29 8.83 1.47
N LYS A 420 -34.64 7.90 2.37
CA LYS A 420 -34.82 6.48 2.05
C LYS A 420 -35.79 6.31 0.88
N ASP A 421 -35.44 5.43 -0.06
CA ASP A 421 -36.23 5.07 -1.24
C ASP A 421 -36.56 6.23 -2.22
N GLN A 422 -35.96 7.42 -2.04
CA GLN A 422 -36.18 8.59 -2.93
C GLN A 422 -35.01 8.88 -3.87
N TYR A 423 -33.79 8.46 -3.51
CA TYR A 423 -32.61 8.72 -4.33
C TYR A 423 -32.73 7.98 -5.66
N ASN A 424 -32.71 8.74 -6.76
CA ASN A 424 -32.88 8.22 -8.12
C ASN A 424 -31.65 8.46 -9.02
N GLY A 425 -30.49 8.73 -8.41
CA GLY A 425 -29.25 9.07 -9.13
C GLY A 425 -29.06 10.55 -9.42
N MET A 426 -30.00 11.42 -9.05
CA MET A 426 -29.93 12.86 -9.34
C MET A 426 -29.62 13.70 -8.09
N TYR A 427 -28.96 14.84 -8.31
CA TYR A 427 -28.57 15.76 -7.23
C TYR A 427 -29.75 16.26 -6.39
N ASN A 428 -30.94 16.42 -7.00
CA ASN A 428 -32.14 16.92 -6.33
C ASN A 428 -32.83 15.87 -5.44
N THR A 429 -32.41 14.60 -5.53
CA THR A 429 -32.85 13.51 -4.64
C THR A 429 -31.71 13.04 -3.71
N ALA A 430 -30.51 13.60 -3.85
CA ALA A 430 -29.31 13.23 -3.10
C ALA A 430 -29.28 13.77 -1.65
N GLY A 431 -30.20 14.67 -1.29
CA GLY A 431 -30.27 15.32 0.02
C GLY A 431 -29.83 16.79 -0.02
N THR A 432 -29.24 17.27 1.08
CA THR A 432 -28.80 18.67 1.22
C THR A 432 -27.32 18.79 0.90
N LEU A 433 -26.92 19.75 0.06
CA LEU A 433 -25.51 19.99 -0.26
C LEU A 433 -24.73 20.43 1.00
N SER A 434 -23.63 19.75 1.28
CA SER A 434 -22.73 20.00 2.41
C SER A 434 -21.74 21.12 2.11
N ASN A 435 -21.38 21.88 3.15
CA ASN A 435 -20.32 22.89 3.10
C ASN A 435 -18.91 22.29 2.92
N ASN A 436 -18.76 20.97 3.04
CA ASN A 436 -17.51 20.23 2.86
C ASN A 436 -17.21 19.89 1.38
N THR A 437 -17.87 20.55 0.44
CA THR A 437 -17.60 20.45 -0.99
C THR A 437 -16.27 21.12 -1.34
N THR A 438 -15.41 20.47 -2.12
CA THR A 438 -14.06 20.96 -2.47
C THR A 438 -13.78 20.97 -3.97
N ASN A 439 -12.83 21.82 -4.37
CA ASN A 439 -12.31 21.91 -5.73
C ASN A 439 -10.81 22.16 -5.67
N GLY A 440 -10.02 21.15 -5.98
CA GLY A 440 -8.56 21.18 -5.89
C GLY A 440 -7.89 21.28 -7.26
N LYS A 441 -6.79 22.05 -7.36
CA LYS A 441 -5.94 22.08 -8.56
C LYS A 441 -4.48 22.02 -8.16
N ASN A 442 -3.69 21.29 -8.94
CA ASN A 442 -2.25 21.22 -8.76
C ASN A 442 -1.53 21.13 -10.10
N GLU A 443 -0.33 21.68 -10.13
CA GLU A 443 0.56 21.67 -11.29
C GLU A 443 1.98 21.39 -10.82
N ALA A 444 2.72 20.60 -11.60
CA ALA A 444 4.13 20.35 -11.39
C ALA A 444 4.86 20.23 -12.73
N GLY A 445 6.17 20.45 -12.71
CA GLY A 445 7.01 20.37 -13.89
C GLY A 445 8.45 19.99 -13.53
N SER A 446 9.17 19.46 -14.52
CA SER A 446 10.58 19.10 -14.40
C SER A 446 11.32 19.37 -15.70
N LEU A 447 12.59 19.77 -15.59
CA LEU A 447 13.52 19.94 -16.70
C LEU A 447 14.80 19.18 -16.36
N SER A 448 15.32 18.41 -17.30
CA SER A 448 16.49 17.57 -17.07
C SER A 448 17.44 17.58 -18.27
N TYR A 449 18.73 17.54 -17.98
CA TYR A 449 19.81 17.34 -18.94
C TYR A 449 20.53 16.05 -18.63
N LEU A 450 20.76 15.22 -19.64
CA LEU A 450 21.30 13.89 -19.43
C LEU A 450 22.28 13.52 -20.52
N GLY A 451 23.37 12.87 -20.13
CA GLY A 451 24.46 12.46 -21.00
C GLY A 451 24.94 11.08 -20.64
N ARG A 452 25.26 10.28 -21.66
CA ARG A 452 25.82 8.93 -21.53
C ARG A 452 26.92 8.74 -22.55
N VAL A 453 28.03 8.15 -22.13
CA VAL A 453 29.10 7.68 -23.01
C VAL A 453 29.44 6.25 -22.62
N THR A 454 29.38 5.34 -23.58
CA THR A 454 29.81 3.95 -23.40
C THR A 454 30.97 3.65 -24.33
N TYR A 455 31.96 2.93 -23.83
CA TYR A 455 33.14 2.51 -24.55
C TYR A 455 33.34 1.02 -24.36
N ASN A 456 33.45 0.28 -25.46
CA ASN A 456 33.75 -1.14 -25.46
C ASN A 456 35.01 -1.38 -26.28
N TYR A 457 35.98 -2.08 -25.69
CA TYR A 457 37.21 -2.48 -26.36
C TYR A 457 37.25 -4.00 -26.55
N ALA A 458 37.35 -4.42 -27.81
CA ALA A 458 37.48 -5.81 -28.25
C ALA A 458 36.42 -6.76 -27.67
N SER A 459 35.23 -6.25 -27.31
CA SER A 459 34.18 -7.02 -26.63
C SER A 459 34.62 -7.64 -25.29
N LYS A 460 35.62 -7.05 -24.63
CA LYS A 460 36.19 -7.54 -23.35
C LYS A 460 35.99 -6.56 -22.22
N TYR A 461 36.35 -5.31 -22.45
CA TYR A 461 36.31 -4.25 -21.45
C TYR A 461 35.24 -3.25 -21.85
N MET A 462 34.31 -3.01 -20.95
CA MET A 462 33.22 -2.07 -21.11
C MET A 462 33.34 -1.02 -20.02
N LEU A 463 33.24 0.25 -20.40
CA LEU A 463 33.16 1.39 -19.50
C LEU A 463 31.94 2.21 -19.89
N GLU A 464 31.18 2.67 -18.91
CA GLU A 464 30.09 3.60 -19.11
C GLU A 464 30.19 4.74 -18.11
N PHE A 465 30.15 5.96 -18.62
CA PHE A 465 29.96 7.16 -17.82
C PHE A 465 28.60 7.78 -18.16
N LEU A 466 27.87 8.16 -17.13
CA LEU A 466 26.58 8.82 -17.23
C LEU A 466 26.54 10.01 -16.29
N PHE A 467 25.89 11.08 -16.72
CA PHE A 467 25.51 12.17 -15.83
C PHE A 467 24.08 12.60 -16.12
N ARG A 468 23.42 13.10 -15.09
CA ARG A 468 22.12 13.74 -15.20
C ARG A 468 22.04 14.95 -14.29
N SER A 469 21.41 16.01 -14.77
CA SER A 469 21.12 17.22 -14.02
C SER A 469 19.62 17.46 -14.05
N ASP A 470 18.96 17.40 -12.90
CA ASP A 470 17.50 17.56 -12.79
C ASP A 470 17.15 18.87 -12.08
N ALA A 471 16.09 19.54 -12.53
CA ALA A 471 15.49 20.69 -11.85
C ALA A 471 14.16 20.32 -11.17
N SER A 472 13.98 20.74 -9.92
CA SER A 472 12.72 20.63 -9.18
C SER A 472 12.28 21.99 -8.65
N THR A 473 11.03 22.37 -8.91
CA THR A 473 10.42 23.63 -8.45
C THR A 473 10.02 23.60 -6.97
N LYS A 474 10.18 22.47 -6.29
CA LYS A 474 9.84 22.31 -4.88
C LYS A 474 10.85 22.97 -3.94
N PHE A 475 12.11 23.08 -4.36
CA PHE A 475 13.18 23.72 -3.59
C PHE A 475 13.18 25.24 -3.77
N ALA A 476 14.02 25.96 -3.03
CA ALA A 476 14.25 27.37 -3.32
C ALA A 476 15.04 27.53 -4.64
N PRO A 477 14.96 28.69 -5.35
CA PRO A 477 15.63 28.90 -6.64
C PRO A 477 17.14 28.59 -6.65
N GLU A 478 17.82 28.85 -5.54
CA GLU A 478 19.23 28.51 -5.31
C GLU A 478 19.54 27.00 -5.34
N ASN A 479 18.55 26.13 -5.08
CA ASN A 479 18.70 24.68 -4.93
C ASN A 479 17.90 23.87 -5.99
N TYR A 480 17.37 24.51 -7.03
CA TYR A 480 16.57 23.83 -8.05
C TYR A 480 17.30 22.66 -8.71
N TRP A 481 18.58 22.82 -9.01
CA TRP A 481 19.37 21.87 -9.79
C TRP A 481 20.13 20.87 -8.92
N GLY A 482 19.97 19.58 -9.20
CA GLY A 482 20.77 18.49 -8.64
C GLY A 482 21.59 17.81 -9.73
N PHE A 483 22.83 17.41 -9.42
CA PHE A 483 23.74 16.72 -10.35
C PHE A 483 24.06 15.30 -9.89
N PHE A 484 23.90 14.34 -10.80
CA PHE A 484 23.84 12.91 -10.52
C PHE A 484 24.74 12.12 -11.51
N PRO A 485 26.02 11.91 -11.18
CA PRO A 485 26.94 11.11 -11.98
C PRO A 485 26.83 9.61 -11.71
N SER A 486 27.21 8.80 -12.69
CA SER A 486 27.31 7.34 -12.60
C SER A 486 28.45 6.82 -13.47
N LEU A 487 29.14 5.81 -12.97
CA LEU A 487 30.27 5.15 -13.62
C LEU A 487 30.11 3.63 -13.45
N SER A 488 30.23 2.89 -14.54
CA SER A 488 30.27 1.44 -14.50
C SER A 488 31.36 0.86 -15.38
N ALA A 489 31.86 -0.31 -14.97
CA ALA A 489 32.85 -1.07 -15.68
C ALA A 489 32.45 -2.54 -15.70
N ALA A 490 32.72 -3.21 -16.82
CA ALA A 490 32.55 -4.65 -16.91
C ALA A 490 33.69 -5.30 -17.70
N TRP A 491 34.11 -6.47 -17.24
CA TRP A 491 35.19 -7.25 -17.84
C TRP A 491 34.73 -8.68 -18.12
N ILE A 492 34.75 -9.07 -19.39
CA ILE A 492 34.46 -10.42 -19.83
C ILE A 492 35.79 -11.20 -19.87
N MET A 493 36.15 -11.78 -18.71
CA MET A 493 37.40 -12.55 -18.54
C MET A 493 37.45 -13.78 -19.45
N SER A 494 36.31 -14.40 -19.76
CA SER A 494 36.26 -15.57 -20.65
C SER A 494 36.70 -15.29 -22.09
N GLU A 495 36.70 -14.03 -22.51
CA GLU A 495 37.21 -13.63 -23.84
C GLU A 495 38.74 -13.46 -23.87
N GLU A 496 39.42 -13.58 -22.72
CA GLU A 496 40.87 -13.52 -22.69
C GLU A 496 41.55 -14.73 -23.30
N ARG A 497 42.61 -14.49 -24.08
CA ARG A 497 43.34 -15.57 -24.79
C ARG A 497 43.87 -16.64 -23.85
N TRP A 498 44.28 -16.25 -22.64
CA TRP A 498 44.78 -17.17 -21.62
C TRP A 498 43.65 -17.93 -20.91
N PHE A 499 42.47 -17.34 -20.77
CA PHE A 499 41.32 -17.95 -20.11
C PHE A 499 40.57 -18.93 -21.03
N LYS A 500 40.57 -18.70 -22.36
CA LYS A 500 39.93 -19.58 -23.36
C LYS A 500 40.43 -21.05 -23.32
N ARG A 501 41.52 -21.34 -22.59
CA ARG A 501 42.01 -22.70 -22.34
C ARG A 501 41.14 -23.48 -21.34
N VAL A 502 40.38 -22.79 -20.50
CA VAL A 502 39.50 -23.37 -19.48
C VAL A 502 38.18 -23.78 -20.13
N LYS A 503 38.01 -25.09 -20.41
CA LYS A 503 36.86 -25.60 -21.19
C LYS A 503 35.57 -25.85 -20.38
N TRP A 504 35.65 -25.83 -19.05
CA TRP A 504 34.48 -26.07 -18.18
C TRP A 504 33.73 -24.79 -17.81
N ILE A 505 34.31 -23.62 -18.13
CA ILE A 505 33.70 -22.29 -17.99
C ILE A 505 33.44 -21.75 -19.39
N ASP A 506 32.18 -21.54 -19.75
CA ASP A 506 31.77 -21.02 -21.07
C ASP A 506 31.69 -19.49 -21.10
N GLY A 507 31.51 -18.86 -19.93
CA GLY A 507 31.44 -17.42 -19.80
C GLY A 507 31.75 -16.99 -18.37
N LEU A 508 32.53 -15.92 -18.24
CA LEU A 508 32.81 -15.29 -16.95
C LEU A 508 32.91 -13.78 -17.16
N LYS A 509 32.02 -13.04 -16.51
CA LYS A 509 31.93 -11.59 -16.55
C LYS A 509 31.91 -11.04 -15.14
N PHE A 510 32.74 -10.03 -14.90
CA PHE A 510 32.72 -9.21 -13.70
C PHE A 510 32.11 -7.85 -14.04
N ARG A 511 31.32 -7.32 -13.11
CA ARG A 511 30.66 -6.00 -13.20
C ARG A 511 30.96 -5.22 -11.93
N MET A 512 31.21 -3.92 -12.08
CA MET A 512 31.28 -3.00 -10.96
C MET A 512 30.63 -1.69 -11.36
N SER A 513 29.87 -1.07 -10.46
CA SER A 513 29.27 0.22 -10.72
C SER A 513 29.17 1.06 -9.45
N TRP A 514 29.25 2.38 -9.65
CA TRP A 514 28.92 3.40 -8.68
C TRP A 514 28.01 4.42 -9.36
N GLY A 515 26.96 4.86 -8.69
CA GLY A 515 26.15 5.97 -9.19
C GLY A 515 25.44 6.71 -8.10
N ARG A 516 25.37 8.03 -8.25
CA ARG A 516 24.61 8.90 -7.37
C ARG A 516 23.26 9.23 -8.00
N THR A 517 22.22 9.19 -7.19
CA THR A 517 20.88 9.67 -7.52
C THR A 517 20.41 10.60 -6.40
N GLY A 518 19.32 11.34 -6.60
CA GLY A 518 18.75 12.18 -5.55
C GLY A 518 17.25 12.08 -5.47
N ARG A 519 16.60 12.80 -4.54
CA ARG A 519 15.13 12.83 -4.44
C ARG A 519 14.64 14.22 -4.07
N ASP A 520 13.43 14.55 -4.51
CA ASP A 520 12.70 15.77 -4.19
C ASP A 520 11.38 15.49 -3.45
N ASN A 521 11.37 14.45 -2.61
CA ASN A 521 10.18 13.94 -1.92
C ASN A 521 9.77 14.81 -0.71
N ILE A 522 9.54 16.09 -0.97
CA ILE A 522 8.99 17.08 -0.04
C ILE A 522 7.70 17.68 -0.58
N ALA A 523 6.95 18.32 0.31
CA ALA A 523 5.87 19.20 -0.08
C ALA A 523 6.41 20.44 -0.83
N PRO A 524 5.69 20.95 -1.85
CA PRO A 524 6.08 22.18 -2.51
C PRO A 524 5.96 23.38 -1.57
N TRP A 525 6.68 24.45 -1.88
CA TRP A 525 6.59 25.77 -1.21
C TRP A 525 7.09 25.82 0.24
N LEU A 526 7.75 24.79 0.77
CA LEU A 526 8.34 24.82 2.12
C LEU A 526 9.41 25.89 2.33
N TRP A 527 9.93 26.48 1.25
CA TRP A 527 10.86 27.61 1.27
C TRP A 527 10.16 28.99 1.34
N LYS A 528 8.82 29.04 1.32
CA LYS A 528 8.02 30.27 1.34
C LYS A 528 6.96 30.22 2.44
N GLN A 529 6.73 31.33 3.13
CA GLN A 529 5.63 31.42 4.10
C GLN A 529 4.30 31.33 3.37
N THR A 530 3.47 30.38 3.78
CA THR A 530 2.09 30.21 3.30
C THR A 530 1.13 30.25 4.48
N TYR A 531 -0.15 30.51 4.19
CA TYR A 531 -1.22 30.56 5.17
C TYR A 531 -2.36 29.67 4.70
N GLN A 532 -3.02 29.01 5.64
CA GLN A 532 -4.23 28.22 5.38
C GLN A 532 -5.41 28.83 6.13
N MET A 533 -6.59 28.79 5.51
CA MET A 533 -7.83 29.16 6.14
C MET A 533 -8.36 27.93 6.91
N LYS A 534 -8.46 28.05 8.24
CA LYS A 534 -9.11 27.07 9.11
C LYS A 534 -10.53 27.53 9.39
N ASN A 535 -11.51 26.89 8.78
CA ASN A 535 -12.91 27.30 8.88
C ASN A 535 -13.49 27.15 10.31
N ASP A 536 -12.83 26.35 11.16
CA ASP A 536 -13.15 26.05 12.55
C ASP A 536 -12.00 26.42 13.52
N GLY A 537 -10.99 27.17 13.05
CA GLY A 537 -9.79 27.48 13.83
C GLY A 537 -9.84 28.79 14.63
N GLY A 538 -10.94 29.55 14.52
CA GLY A 538 -11.10 30.85 15.15
C GLY A 538 -11.56 30.77 16.60
N TYR A 539 -11.45 31.91 17.29
CA TYR A 539 -11.93 32.02 18.67
C TYR A 539 -13.45 31.82 18.74
N ASN A 540 -13.89 30.97 19.66
CA ASN A 540 -15.30 30.80 19.98
C ASN A 540 -15.72 31.88 21.00
N PHE A 541 -16.53 32.85 20.56
CA PHE A 541 -17.13 33.83 21.44
C PHE A 541 -18.66 33.61 21.47
N GLY A 542 -19.20 33.05 22.57
CA GLY A 542 -20.63 32.83 22.77
C GLY A 542 -20.97 32.30 24.18
N THR A 543 -22.20 32.55 24.66
CA THR A 543 -22.70 32.07 25.97
C THR A 543 -23.31 30.67 25.89
N ALA A 544 -23.04 29.82 26.89
CA ALA A 544 -23.67 28.56 27.34
C ALA A 544 -24.13 27.47 26.32
N GLN A 545 -24.54 27.78 25.09
CA GLN A 545 -24.96 26.82 24.06
C GLN A 545 -23.96 26.69 22.88
N GLY A 546 -22.70 27.08 23.07
CA GLY A 546 -21.60 26.81 22.11
C GLY A 546 -21.71 27.64 20.82
N GLY A 547 -20.92 28.72 20.72
CA GLY A 547 -20.82 29.48 19.48
C GLY A 547 -20.19 28.66 18.36
N THR A 548 -20.53 28.99 17.11
CA THR A 548 -19.86 28.45 15.91
C THR A 548 -18.43 28.98 15.86
N LEU A 549 -17.45 28.10 15.67
CA LEU A 549 -16.06 28.50 15.47
C LEU A 549 -15.97 29.40 14.23
N GLY A 550 -15.40 30.59 14.39
CA GLY A 550 -15.12 31.48 13.26
C GLY A 550 -13.97 30.94 12.41
N SER A 551 -13.85 31.42 11.17
CA SER A 551 -12.68 31.09 10.34
C SER A 551 -11.44 31.85 10.84
N ALA A 552 -10.29 31.18 10.86
CA ALA A 552 -8.99 31.78 11.17
C ALA A 552 -7.98 31.56 10.05
N LEU A 553 -7.03 32.48 9.90
CA LEU A 553 -5.83 32.26 9.11
C LEU A 553 -4.75 31.70 10.03
N ALA A 554 -4.28 30.50 9.71
CA ALA A 554 -3.15 29.88 10.39
C ALA A 554 -1.92 29.93 9.48
N ALA A 555 -0.78 30.36 10.02
CA ALA A 555 0.50 30.20 9.34
C ALA A 555 0.80 28.70 9.16
N ASN A 556 1.27 28.31 7.98
CA ASN A 556 1.86 27.00 7.77
C ASN A 556 3.28 26.94 8.34
N LYS A 557 3.97 25.81 8.13
CA LYS A 557 5.34 25.57 8.59
C LYS A 557 6.28 26.75 8.31
N SER A 558 7.19 27.04 9.24
CA SER A 558 8.19 28.09 9.09
C SER A 558 9.11 27.80 7.88
N PRO A 559 9.38 28.76 7.00
CA PRO A 559 10.07 28.49 5.75
C PRO A 559 11.52 28.05 5.94
N ASN A 560 11.96 27.06 5.16
CA ASN A 560 13.36 26.67 5.09
C ASN A 560 13.85 26.72 3.63
N ARG A 561 14.74 27.66 3.34
CA ARG A 561 15.32 27.85 2.00
C ARG A 561 16.54 26.98 1.73
N SER A 562 17.17 26.42 2.76
CA SER A 562 18.37 25.59 2.61
C SER A 562 18.06 24.17 2.17
N ILE A 563 16.78 23.78 2.11
CA ILE A 563 16.36 22.46 1.66
C ILE A 563 16.87 22.21 0.22
N HIS A 564 17.48 21.04 0.02
CA HIS A 564 18.03 20.59 -1.26
C HIS A 564 17.73 19.10 -1.49
N TRP A 565 18.24 18.57 -2.60
CA TRP A 565 18.11 17.16 -2.99
C TRP A 565 18.71 16.21 -1.96
N ASP A 566 18.02 15.11 -1.67
CA ASP A 566 18.62 13.91 -1.05
C ASP A 566 19.73 13.37 -1.93
N LYS A 567 20.67 12.62 -1.35
CA LYS A 567 21.69 11.90 -2.09
C LYS A 567 21.64 10.41 -1.79
N VAL A 568 21.67 9.59 -2.84
CA VAL A 568 21.77 8.13 -2.73
C VAL A 568 22.93 7.67 -3.60
N ASP A 569 24.02 7.25 -2.97
CA ASP A 569 25.17 6.63 -3.62
C ASP A 569 25.02 5.11 -3.62
N LYS A 570 24.98 4.52 -4.81
CA LYS A 570 24.80 3.09 -5.01
C LYS A 570 26.08 2.46 -5.49
N PHE A 571 26.53 1.43 -4.79
CA PHE A 571 27.67 0.61 -5.18
C PHE A 571 27.19 -0.80 -5.48
N ASN A 572 27.63 -1.38 -6.59
CA ASN A 572 27.30 -2.75 -6.94
C ASN A 572 28.52 -3.47 -7.53
N PHE A 573 28.70 -4.72 -7.12
CA PHE A 573 29.63 -5.66 -7.71
C PHE A 573 28.90 -6.93 -8.13
N GLY A 574 29.08 -7.34 -9.39
CA GLY A 574 28.37 -8.47 -9.99
C GLY A 574 29.32 -9.49 -10.62
N ILE A 575 28.94 -10.77 -10.55
CA ILE A 575 29.59 -11.88 -11.24
C ILE A 575 28.51 -12.63 -12.03
N ASP A 576 28.72 -12.77 -13.34
CA ASP A 576 27.93 -13.65 -14.19
C ASP A 576 28.83 -14.77 -14.73
N ALA A 577 28.50 -16.01 -14.41
CA ALA A 577 29.26 -17.18 -14.84
C ALA A 577 28.38 -18.24 -15.48
N ARG A 578 28.89 -18.86 -16.55
CA ARG A 578 28.25 -19.96 -17.27
C ARG A 578 29.22 -21.13 -17.35
N PHE A 579 28.74 -22.32 -16.99
CA PHE A 579 29.55 -23.54 -16.92
C PHE A 579 28.92 -24.68 -17.69
N LEU A 580 29.76 -25.65 -18.04
CA LEU A 580 29.36 -26.96 -18.57
C LEU A 580 28.48 -26.87 -19.84
N ARG A 581 28.90 -26.06 -20.83
CA ARG A 581 28.15 -25.74 -22.06
C ARG A 581 26.88 -24.94 -21.78
N SER A 582 26.98 -23.96 -20.88
CA SER A 582 25.89 -23.10 -20.42
C SER A 582 24.71 -23.86 -19.81
N ARG A 583 24.97 -25.05 -19.27
CA ARG A 583 23.96 -25.84 -18.54
C ARG A 583 23.75 -25.28 -17.14
N LEU A 584 24.82 -24.85 -16.48
CA LEU A 584 24.78 -24.19 -15.18
C LEU A 584 25.05 -22.70 -15.37
N ASN A 585 24.10 -21.84 -15.00
CA ASN A 585 24.31 -20.40 -14.91
C ASN A 585 24.31 -19.97 -13.45
N PHE A 586 25.28 -19.15 -13.08
CA PHE A 586 25.44 -18.57 -11.76
C PHE A 586 25.50 -17.04 -11.89
N GLY A 587 24.71 -16.35 -11.08
CA GLY A 587 24.77 -14.90 -10.92
C GLY A 587 24.91 -14.53 -9.46
N LEU A 588 25.78 -13.58 -9.16
CA LEU A 588 25.94 -12.97 -7.84
C LEU A 588 25.96 -11.46 -8.03
N ASP A 589 25.12 -10.72 -7.30
CA ASP A 589 25.16 -9.27 -7.23
C ASP A 589 25.21 -8.85 -5.75
N ILE A 590 26.26 -8.14 -5.36
CA ILE A 590 26.45 -7.58 -4.02
C ILE A 590 26.31 -6.07 -4.12
N TYR A 591 25.52 -5.46 -3.24
CA TYR A 591 25.25 -4.03 -3.29
C TYR A 591 25.36 -3.35 -1.92
N TYR A 592 25.70 -2.07 -1.95
CA TYR A 592 25.76 -1.18 -0.79
C TYR A 592 25.30 0.21 -1.21
N ASP A 593 24.19 0.67 -0.65
CA ASP A 593 23.55 1.94 -0.92
C ASP A 593 23.66 2.86 0.29
N ILE A 594 24.21 4.05 0.11
CA ILE A 594 24.32 5.11 1.13
C ILE A 594 23.25 6.14 0.83
N ASN A 595 22.20 6.21 1.66
CA ASN A 595 21.19 7.26 1.55
C ASN A 595 21.54 8.34 2.56
N ASP A 596 22.11 9.44 2.09
CA ASP A 596 22.62 10.55 2.90
C ASP A 596 21.81 11.82 2.67
N GLU A 597 21.90 12.77 3.60
CA GLU A 597 21.16 14.05 3.57
C GLU A 597 19.64 13.86 3.34
N LEU A 598 19.07 12.84 4.00
CA LEU A 598 17.65 12.49 3.88
C LEU A 598 16.75 13.68 4.22
N LEU A 599 15.83 14.02 3.31
CA LEU A 599 14.72 14.94 3.52
C LEU A 599 13.81 14.34 4.59
N ASN A 600 13.95 14.84 5.81
CA ASN A 600 13.40 14.21 6.99
C ASN A 600 12.32 15.06 7.64
N GLN A 601 11.08 14.56 7.60
CA GLN A 601 9.92 15.17 8.24
C GLN A 601 9.93 15.04 9.77
N ALA A 602 10.75 14.15 10.34
CA ALA A 602 10.86 13.95 11.78
C ALA A 602 11.67 15.04 12.50
N THR A 603 12.35 15.91 11.76
CA THR A 603 13.08 17.08 12.28
C THR A 603 12.16 18.07 13.01
N VAL A 604 10.85 18.02 12.74
CA VAL A 604 9.82 18.77 13.47
C VAL A 604 9.73 18.36 14.95
N ASN A 605 10.10 17.12 15.29
CA ASN A 605 10.05 16.57 16.64
C ASN A 605 11.43 16.52 17.31
N GLU A 606 12.42 17.23 16.75
CA GLU A 606 13.76 17.30 17.31
C GLU A 606 13.71 17.97 18.69
N LEU A 607 14.34 17.31 19.67
CA LEU A 607 14.54 17.83 21.02
C LEU A 607 15.18 19.22 20.96
N GLY A 608 14.56 20.21 21.60
CA GLY A 608 15.07 21.58 21.64
C GLY A 608 14.36 22.58 20.72
N THR A 609 13.37 22.17 19.92
CA THR A 609 12.49 23.12 19.22
C THR A 609 11.64 23.89 20.24
N PRO A 610 11.80 25.21 20.41
CA PRO A 610 11.14 25.90 21.51
C PRO A 610 9.64 26.03 21.27
N PHE A 611 8.81 25.64 22.24
CA PHE A 611 7.34 25.69 22.10
C PHE A 611 6.81 27.13 21.83
N PHE A 612 7.54 28.15 22.29
CA PHE A 612 7.20 29.57 22.08
C PHE A 612 7.40 30.03 20.63
N ALA A 613 8.06 29.25 19.76
CA ALA A 613 8.14 29.54 18.34
C ALA A 613 6.76 29.49 17.64
N GLY A 614 5.72 28.97 18.31
CA GLY A 614 4.32 29.11 17.91
C GLY A 614 3.95 28.41 16.60
N GLY A 615 4.84 27.60 16.04
CA GLY A 615 4.69 26.94 14.75
C GLY A 615 5.58 25.70 14.58
N SER A 616 5.27 24.89 13.58
CA SER A 616 6.09 23.74 13.14
C SER A 616 7.18 24.23 12.18
N VAL A 617 8.41 23.71 12.29
CA VAL A 617 9.49 24.01 11.34
C VAL A 617 9.32 23.24 10.02
N ALA A 618 9.79 23.80 8.91
CA ALA A 618 9.89 23.06 7.66
C ALA A 618 10.95 21.95 7.77
N ASP A 619 10.77 20.92 6.97
CA ASP A 619 11.65 19.75 6.90
C ASP A 619 13.10 20.16 6.56
N SER A 620 14.07 19.35 6.95
CA SER A 620 15.49 19.58 6.64
C SER A 620 16.18 18.30 6.14
N ASN A 621 17.31 18.47 5.46
CA ASN A 621 18.17 17.39 4.98
C ASN A 621 18.99 16.80 6.14
N PHE A 622 18.35 16.02 7.00
CA PHE A 622 18.98 15.43 8.18
C PHE A 622 18.61 13.96 8.36
N GLY A 623 19.58 13.09 8.07
CA GLY A 623 19.48 11.67 8.32
C GLY A 623 20.29 10.87 7.30
N ARG A 624 20.74 9.70 7.73
CA ARG A 624 21.47 8.76 6.88
C ARG A 624 21.05 7.32 7.15
N ILE A 625 20.74 6.58 6.09
CA ILE A 625 20.40 5.16 6.16
C ILE A 625 21.20 4.40 5.09
N ASP A 626 22.01 3.44 5.55
CA ASP A 626 22.77 2.57 4.66
C ASP A 626 21.99 1.26 4.45
N THR A 627 21.88 0.80 3.21
CA THR A 627 21.21 -0.46 2.84
C THR A 627 22.19 -1.35 2.10
N TYR A 628 22.18 -2.65 2.36
CA TYR A 628 23.15 -3.58 1.78
C TYR A 628 22.54 -4.96 1.61
N GLY A 629 23.11 -5.73 0.69
CA GLY A 629 22.62 -7.09 0.44
C GLY A 629 23.38 -7.84 -0.63
N ALA A 630 22.92 -9.07 -0.86
CA ALA A 630 23.43 -9.95 -1.90
C ALA A 630 22.28 -10.74 -2.53
N ASP A 631 22.26 -10.76 -3.87
CA ASP A 631 21.38 -11.56 -4.69
C ASP A 631 22.19 -12.68 -5.36
N VAL A 632 21.74 -13.92 -5.20
CA VAL A 632 22.32 -15.11 -5.82
C VAL A 632 21.29 -15.79 -6.70
N SER A 633 21.65 -16.09 -7.93
CA SER A 633 20.84 -16.87 -8.85
C SER A 633 21.62 -18.07 -9.36
N ILE A 634 20.98 -19.24 -9.34
CA ILE A 634 21.54 -20.49 -9.84
C ILE A 634 20.49 -21.12 -10.74
N SER A 635 20.83 -21.45 -11.97
CA SER A 635 19.94 -22.16 -12.88
C SER A 635 20.63 -23.31 -13.58
N TRP A 636 19.92 -24.42 -13.71
CA TRP A 636 20.33 -25.61 -14.43
C TRP A 636 19.37 -25.88 -15.57
N ALA A 637 19.86 -25.89 -16.80
CA ALA A 637 19.10 -26.22 -17.99
C ALA A 637 19.72 -27.45 -18.68
N ASP A 638 18.91 -28.46 -18.95
CA ASP A 638 19.40 -29.69 -19.57
C ASP A 638 18.26 -30.46 -20.26
N LYS A 639 18.59 -31.59 -20.90
CA LYS A 639 17.63 -32.48 -21.54
C LYS A 639 17.90 -33.94 -21.20
N VAL A 640 16.82 -34.71 -21.01
CA VAL A 640 16.87 -36.18 -20.96
C VAL A 640 16.06 -36.70 -22.15
N GLY A 641 16.76 -37.24 -23.15
CA GLY A 641 16.13 -37.60 -24.43
C GLY A 641 15.48 -36.39 -25.12
N GLN A 642 14.17 -36.42 -25.27
CA GLN A 642 13.36 -35.34 -25.86
C GLN A 642 12.85 -34.32 -24.82
N VAL A 643 12.90 -34.65 -23.54
CA VAL A 643 12.41 -33.78 -22.46
C VAL A 643 13.47 -32.74 -22.14
N LYS A 644 13.13 -31.46 -22.30
CA LYS A 644 13.96 -30.33 -21.86
C LYS A 644 13.44 -29.86 -20.50
N TYR A 645 14.34 -29.63 -19.55
CA TYR A 645 13.99 -29.14 -18.22
C TYR A 645 14.90 -27.99 -17.83
N ASN A 646 14.36 -27.09 -17.01
CA ASN A 646 15.09 -25.99 -16.40
C ASN A 646 14.68 -25.90 -14.93
N VAL A 647 15.66 -25.82 -14.04
CA VAL A 647 15.46 -25.63 -12.60
C VAL A 647 16.26 -24.41 -12.18
N GLY A 648 15.60 -23.43 -11.57
CA GLY A 648 16.22 -22.19 -11.11
C GLY A 648 15.92 -21.92 -9.64
N VAL A 649 16.91 -21.40 -8.93
CA VAL A 649 16.81 -20.92 -7.55
C VAL A 649 17.36 -19.51 -7.51
N ASN A 650 16.57 -18.59 -6.93
CA ASN A 650 17.00 -17.23 -6.63
C ASN A 650 16.93 -17.03 -5.12
N PHE A 651 17.97 -16.44 -4.54
CA PHE A 651 18.09 -16.19 -3.12
C PHE A 651 18.58 -14.75 -2.90
N SER A 652 17.95 -14.04 -1.97
CA SER A 652 18.24 -12.64 -1.69
C SER A 652 18.39 -12.43 -0.18
N LEU A 653 19.45 -11.73 0.22
CA LEU A 653 19.68 -11.28 1.59
C LEU A 653 19.81 -9.76 1.60
N ASN A 654 18.98 -9.10 2.40
CA ASN A 654 18.93 -7.65 2.44
C ASN A 654 18.91 -7.16 3.90
N GLY A 655 19.53 -6.04 4.18
CA GLY A 655 19.52 -5.39 5.49
C GLY A 655 19.76 -3.89 5.37
N ASN A 656 19.49 -3.17 6.46
CA ASN A 656 19.78 -1.75 6.53
C ASN A 656 20.24 -1.34 7.94
N ARG A 657 20.80 -0.14 8.03
CA ARG A 657 21.28 0.47 9.27
C ARG A 657 21.09 1.97 9.21
N VAL A 658 20.44 2.52 10.23
CA VAL A 658 20.36 3.97 10.44
C VAL A 658 21.71 4.43 10.98
N LYS A 659 22.31 5.42 10.31
CA LYS A 659 23.61 6.00 10.67
C LYS A 659 23.49 7.36 11.31
N THR A 660 22.43 8.10 10.97
CA THR A 660 22.13 9.41 11.57
C THR A 660 20.62 9.60 11.50
N TRP A 661 20.03 10.08 12.60
CA TRP A 661 18.60 10.36 12.69
C TRP A 661 18.38 11.47 13.73
N PRO A 662 17.35 12.32 13.60
CA PRO A 662 17.04 13.31 14.63
C PRO A 662 16.90 12.65 15.99
N GLU A 663 17.51 13.25 17.00
CA GLU A 663 17.31 12.82 18.37
C GLU A 663 15.84 13.00 18.74
N SER A 664 15.25 11.94 19.27
CA SER A 664 13.90 11.96 19.82
C SER A 664 13.99 11.79 21.32
N VAL A 665 12.93 12.19 22.03
CA VAL A 665 12.78 11.88 23.46
C VAL A 665 12.99 10.38 23.62
N VAL A 666 13.90 9.96 24.50
CA VAL A 666 14.14 8.54 24.77
C VAL A 666 12.82 7.93 25.26
N GLY A 667 12.26 7.04 24.46
CA GLY A 667 11.06 6.27 24.78
C GLY A 667 11.43 4.87 25.25
N TYR A 668 10.42 4.09 25.68
CA TYR A 668 10.67 2.70 26.03
C TYR A 668 11.17 1.93 24.80
N PRO A 669 12.08 0.95 24.93
CA PRO A 669 12.58 0.17 23.80
C PRO A 669 11.45 -0.44 22.93
N SER A 670 10.30 -0.72 23.54
CA SER A 670 9.09 -1.24 22.88
C SER A 670 8.44 -0.28 21.89
N ASP A 671 8.70 1.03 21.98
CA ASP A 671 8.07 2.04 21.13
C ASP A 671 8.62 1.98 19.69
N ASN A 672 9.68 1.19 19.46
CA ASN A 672 10.26 0.93 18.14
C ASN A 672 10.47 2.22 17.33
N THR A 673 11.11 3.20 17.98
CA THR A 673 11.51 4.46 17.35
C THR A 673 12.76 4.25 16.50
N ILE A 674 12.79 4.89 15.34
CA ILE A 674 14.00 4.94 14.51
C ILE A 674 15.04 5.76 15.27
N SER A 675 16.22 5.17 15.48
CA SER A 675 17.33 5.83 16.17
C SER A 675 18.65 5.50 15.48
N GLU A 676 19.69 6.28 15.77
CA GLU A 676 21.02 5.97 15.27
C GLU A 676 21.46 4.56 15.72
N GLY A 677 21.98 3.78 14.77
CA GLY A 677 22.34 2.40 15.01
C GLY A 677 21.15 1.43 15.05
N SER A 678 19.89 1.85 14.86
CA SER A 678 18.80 0.90 14.68
C SER A 678 18.73 0.38 13.23
N ARG A 679 17.94 -0.66 13.00
CA ARG A 679 17.38 -0.92 11.66
C ARG A 679 16.17 -0.01 11.45
N THR A 680 15.72 0.16 10.20
CA THR A 680 14.45 0.87 9.98
C THR A 680 13.27 0.06 10.52
N LYS A 681 12.15 0.74 10.77
CA LYS A 681 10.93 0.19 11.41
C LYS A 681 10.49 -1.18 10.87
N ASP A 682 10.58 -1.41 9.56
CA ASP A 682 10.16 -2.67 8.92
C ASP A 682 11.05 -3.88 9.29
N TYR A 683 12.24 -3.64 9.84
CA TYR A 683 13.19 -4.65 10.29
C TYR A 683 13.46 -4.57 11.80
N MET A 684 12.73 -3.72 12.54
CA MET A 684 12.83 -3.68 13.99
C MET A 684 12.16 -4.93 14.57
N PRO A 685 12.74 -5.55 15.61
CA PRO A 685 12.08 -6.64 16.29
C PRO A 685 10.76 -6.16 16.89
N CYS A 686 9.74 -7.01 16.88
CA CYS A 686 8.61 -6.80 17.77
C CYS A 686 9.08 -7.06 19.21
N TRP A 687 8.96 -6.05 20.07
CA TRP A 687 9.16 -6.24 21.50
C TRP A 687 7.87 -6.80 22.10
N GLY A 688 8.04 -7.72 23.05
CA GLY A 688 6.96 -8.31 23.81
C GLY A 688 7.46 -8.69 25.19
N TYR A 689 6.52 -8.99 26.08
CA TYR A 689 6.85 -9.40 27.43
C TYR A 689 7.44 -10.80 27.46
N LYS A 690 8.50 -10.98 28.26
CA LYS A 690 9.08 -12.30 28.49
C LYS A 690 8.32 -12.98 29.63
N VAL A 691 7.79 -14.18 29.39
CA VAL A 691 7.03 -14.92 30.41
C VAL A 691 7.92 -15.44 31.54
N TRP A 692 7.40 -15.44 32.77
CA TRP A 692 8.07 -15.97 33.94
C TRP A 692 7.87 -17.49 34.04
N ARG A 693 8.91 -18.25 33.63
CA ARG A 693 8.84 -19.72 33.47
C ARG A 693 9.00 -20.55 34.75
N ARG A 694 8.82 -19.96 35.93
CA ARG A 694 8.89 -20.70 37.22
C ARG A 694 7.50 -21.13 37.72
N THR A 695 6.47 -21.06 36.87
CA THR A 695 5.18 -21.69 37.14
C THR A 695 5.31 -23.21 37.12
N SER A 696 4.37 -23.90 37.75
CA SER A 696 4.26 -25.36 37.88
C SER A 696 4.42 -26.12 36.56
N SER A 697 4.06 -25.50 35.43
CA SER A 697 4.20 -26.08 34.08
C SER A 697 5.28 -25.43 33.21
N GLY A 698 5.95 -24.38 33.70
CA GLY A 698 7.05 -23.69 33.01
C GLY A 698 6.65 -22.85 31.78
N ASP A 699 5.34 -22.72 31.50
CA ASP A 699 4.79 -21.97 30.36
C ASP A 699 4.51 -20.48 30.69
N GLY A 700 4.64 -20.10 31.96
CA GLY A 700 4.32 -18.75 32.44
C GLY A 700 2.85 -18.49 32.71
N LEU A 701 1.97 -19.48 32.57
CA LEU A 701 0.58 -19.38 33.00
C LEU A 701 0.46 -19.76 34.48
N LEU A 702 -0.20 -18.90 35.26
CA LEU A 702 -0.52 -19.20 36.66
C LEU A 702 -1.62 -20.26 36.70
N ARG A 703 -1.30 -21.51 37.05
CA ARG A 703 -2.26 -22.64 37.03
C ARG A 703 -2.80 -22.98 38.41
N THR A 704 -2.09 -22.60 39.46
CA THR A 704 -2.40 -22.94 40.85
C THR A 704 -2.26 -21.72 41.76
N SER A 705 -2.85 -21.78 42.97
CA SER A 705 -2.60 -20.77 44.00
C SER A 705 -1.12 -20.69 44.39
N GLU A 706 -0.42 -21.83 44.39
CA GLU A 706 1.02 -21.89 44.64
C GLU A 706 1.81 -21.12 43.56
N ASP A 707 1.38 -21.18 42.29
CA ASP A 707 2.00 -20.36 41.23
C ASP A 707 1.85 -18.86 41.50
N ILE A 708 0.68 -18.44 41.99
CA ILE A 708 0.42 -17.04 42.36
C ILE A 708 1.29 -16.64 43.55
N ASP A 709 1.39 -17.49 44.58
CA ASP A 709 2.21 -17.25 45.75
C ASP A 709 3.70 -17.13 45.38
N ASN A 710 4.20 -18.05 44.55
CA ASN A 710 5.59 -18.05 44.09
C ASN A 710 5.90 -16.84 43.19
N TYR A 711 4.97 -16.48 42.30
CA TYR A 711 5.15 -15.30 41.45
C TYR A 711 5.10 -14.00 42.25
N TRP A 712 4.18 -13.90 43.22
CA TRP A 712 4.11 -12.74 44.08
C TRP A 712 5.33 -12.64 45.00
N ALA A 713 5.85 -13.75 45.50
CA ALA A 713 7.11 -13.77 46.26
C ALA A 713 8.29 -13.27 45.40
N TYR A 714 8.34 -13.68 44.13
CA TYR A 714 9.31 -13.16 43.17
C TYR A 714 9.20 -11.64 42.96
N LEU A 715 8.00 -11.10 42.76
CA LEU A 715 7.80 -9.65 42.67
C LEU A 715 8.12 -8.94 43.98
N THR A 716 7.84 -9.56 45.13
CA THR A 716 8.12 -9.00 46.47
C THR A 716 9.62 -8.90 46.69
N GLU A 717 10.39 -9.93 46.33
CA GLU A 717 11.86 -9.92 46.41
C GLU A 717 12.46 -8.75 45.63
N HIS A 718 11.99 -8.50 44.42
CA HIS A 718 12.43 -7.37 43.60
C HIS A 718 11.97 -6.02 44.17
N ALA A 719 10.71 -5.92 44.61
CA ALA A 719 10.20 -4.69 45.21
C ALA A 719 10.94 -4.32 46.50
N ASP A 720 11.21 -5.29 47.38
CA ASP A 720 11.93 -5.08 48.64
C ASP A 720 13.36 -4.61 48.39
N ALA A 721 14.02 -5.09 47.33
CA ALA A 721 15.38 -4.68 46.96
C ALA A 721 15.50 -3.17 46.65
N VAL A 722 14.40 -2.54 46.22
CA VAL A 722 14.35 -1.09 45.91
C VAL A 722 13.49 -0.29 46.90
N GLY A 723 13.04 -0.91 48.00
CA GLY A 723 12.15 -0.27 48.98
C GLY A 723 10.75 0.06 48.45
N GLY A 724 10.31 -0.67 47.41
CA GLY A 724 9.03 -0.52 46.74
C GLY A 724 7.91 -1.37 47.33
N THR A 725 6.87 -1.60 46.52
CA THR A 725 5.78 -2.51 46.86
C THR A 725 5.41 -3.29 45.61
N PRO A 726 5.29 -4.63 45.69
CA PRO A 726 5.02 -5.47 44.52
C PRO A 726 3.71 -5.07 43.85
N ASN A 727 3.72 -5.09 42.53
CA ASN A 727 2.61 -4.72 41.67
C ASN A 727 2.61 -5.61 40.43
N TYR A 728 1.43 -5.91 39.88
CA TYR A 728 1.35 -6.60 38.59
C TYR A 728 0.37 -5.86 37.70
N PHE A 729 0.86 -4.98 36.81
CA PHE A 729 0.04 -4.13 35.95
C PHE A 729 -1.13 -3.43 36.69
N GLY A 730 -0.82 -2.85 37.85
CA GLY A 730 -1.79 -2.16 38.72
C GLY A 730 -2.54 -3.07 39.70
N LYS A 731 -2.31 -4.39 39.67
CA LYS A 731 -3.01 -5.38 40.53
C LYS A 731 -2.21 -5.75 41.77
N LYS A 732 -2.91 -5.96 42.87
CA LYS A 732 -2.40 -6.59 44.11
C LYS A 732 -2.49 -8.12 44.02
N LYS A 733 -1.83 -8.82 44.94
CA LYS A 733 -1.87 -10.30 45.03
C LYS A 733 -3.30 -10.83 45.03
N GLU A 734 -4.17 -10.18 45.80
CA GLU A 734 -5.56 -10.62 46.00
C GLU A 734 -6.42 -10.42 44.74
N GLU A 735 -5.92 -9.71 43.73
CA GLU A 735 -6.57 -9.51 42.43
C GLU A 735 -6.01 -10.45 41.35
N MET A 736 -4.93 -11.18 41.64
CA MET A 736 -4.38 -12.19 40.74
C MET A 736 -5.25 -13.44 40.73
N ARG A 737 -5.33 -14.10 39.57
CA ARG A 737 -6.17 -15.28 39.36
C ARG A 737 -5.42 -16.34 38.56
N VAL A 738 -5.83 -17.59 38.76
CA VAL A 738 -5.44 -18.70 37.87
C VAL A 738 -5.88 -18.37 36.44
N GLY A 739 -4.99 -18.59 35.47
CA GLY A 739 -5.17 -18.24 34.06
C GLY A 739 -4.52 -16.93 33.63
N MET A 740 -3.98 -16.12 34.55
CA MET A 740 -3.16 -14.96 34.19
C MET A 740 -1.75 -15.38 33.74
N LEU A 741 -1.14 -14.62 32.82
CA LEU A 741 0.24 -14.81 32.39
C LEU A 741 1.20 -14.05 33.32
N ALA A 742 2.12 -14.77 33.96
CA ALA A 742 3.22 -14.18 34.71
C ALA A 742 4.34 -13.72 33.77
N TYR A 743 4.88 -12.52 34.00
CA TYR A 743 5.95 -11.95 33.18
C TYR A 743 7.20 -11.73 34.03
N GLN A 744 8.37 -11.81 33.41
CA GLN A 744 9.60 -11.48 34.10
C GLN A 744 9.66 -9.96 34.29
N ASP A 745 9.84 -9.56 35.53
CA ASP A 745 10.28 -8.21 35.87
C ASP A 745 11.79 -8.13 35.56
N LEU A 746 12.09 -7.44 34.45
CA LEU A 746 13.44 -7.29 33.92
C LEU A 746 14.05 -5.94 34.32
N HIS A 747 13.22 -4.90 34.43
CA HIS A 747 13.61 -3.50 34.62
C HIS A 747 12.42 -2.70 35.15
N GLY A 748 12.70 -1.73 36.03
CA GLY A 748 11.74 -0.74 36.50
C GLY A 748 11.53 0.43 35.52
N PRO A 749 10.96 1.57 35.98
CA PRO A 749 10.67 2.72 35.13
C PRO A 749 11.96 3.32 34.53
N MET A 750 11.80 3.99 33.39
CA MET A 750 12.88 4.75 32.78
C MET A 750 13.06 6.09 33.52
N GLU A 751 14.25 6.31 34.05
CA GLU A 751 14.66 7.57 34.70
C GLU A 751 15.87 8.13 33.95
N ASP A 752 15.80 9.41 33.54
CA ASP A 752 16.86 10.09 32.77
C ASP A 752 17.36 9.31 31.54
N GLY A 753 16.47 8.55 30.89
CA GLY A 753 16.77 7.76 29.70
C GLY A 753 17.42 6.40 29.97
N VAL A 754 17.52 5.98 31.24
CA VAL A 754 18.07 4.68 31.64
C VAL A 754 16.97 3.85 32.32
N LEU A 755 16.87 2.58 31.94
CA LEU A 755 15.99 1.63 32.63
C LEU A 755 16.60 1.29 33.99
N THR A 756 15.82 1.50 35.05
CA THR A 756 16.21 1.12 36.41
C THR A 756 16.24 -0.41 36.59
N GLU A 757 16.80 -0.88 37.70
CA GLU A 757 16.73 -2.30 38.05
C GLU A 757 15.28 -2.74 38.26
N ALA A 758 15.05 -4.05 38.22
CA ALA A 758 13.75 -4.67 38.44
C ALA A 758 13.16 -4.21 39.79
N ASP A 759 11.93 -3.69 39.79
CA ASP A 759 11.31 -3.01 40.94
C ASP A 759 10.04 -3.72 41.48
N GLY A 760 9.79 -4.93 40.98
CA GLY A 760 8.66 -5.78 41.35
C GLY A 760 7.34 -5.36 40.73
N ARG A 761 7.32 -4.73 39.55
CA ARG A 761 6.11 -4.18 38.90
C ARG A 761 5.74 -4.74 37.53
#